data_AF-A0A2W5UCF1-F1
#
_entry.id   AF-A0A2W5UCF1-F1
#
_cell.length_a   1.000
_cell.length_b   1.000
_cell.length_c   1.000
_cell.angle_alpha   90.00
_cell.angle_beta   90.00
_cell.angle_gamma   90.00
#
_symmetry.space_group_name_H-M   'P 1'
#
loop_
_entity.id
_entity.type
_entity.pdbx_description
1 polymer ?
#
loop_
_entity_poly.entity_id
_entity_poly.type
_entity_poly.pdbx_seq_one_letter_code
_entity_poly.pdbx_strand_id
1 'polypeptide(L)'
;MPQAKANAEASRIFAAYRALPGVPDELVDANGTMRPIWGPLVAYLDGLSPDQIARNIARGEQYLRDAGVFFRNYASGQAERDWPFSPLPVLLPEAEWRVIAEGLIERADLLEYVAADLYGQNRLVAEGHLPAALIAENPEWLRPLVGIAPRSGHFLHFLAFEIGRGPDGRWWVLGDRTQAPSGAGFALENRVAAGRVFSEIYNDLNVFRLAAFFRAFRDGLNGLRGDASIRSGGKVGILTPGPMTDTYYEHAYIARYLGLSLLEGGDLTVEDDAVKVRTVQGPVPIDVLWRRLDAQWADPMELEASSRIGTPGLLAAVRAGNVTLVNALGVGVLESQAMLAFLPGIAEHLNGTPLKLPNIATWWCGQQAELDHVRARAQDMVIGPALATRLPFETGGTHALAGRMRGDGQDLDNWLVENGPGLVGQELVTLSTTPVWQDGALVPRPMTIRVFLARTPDGWQVMPGGFARVGSSADATAISMQQGGSAADVWVVSDDPVPDETMLAQPLHAFARAEPGALPSRAADNLYWLGRYVERTEGLLRLTRAYNARLDESGSSALRAAIKSELAGYGLDPEQPLPQGLIRTLGHAVGAASRIRDRFSIDGWAALVDLEKTMSRMTETVTAGDDAAMAMGVLLRKVAGFSGLVHENMYRATGWRFLTIGRSLERAATMADLLATFTDPAAPTGSLDLAIEIGDSTMTHRQRYAVVASHESVVDLLALDAQNPRAILFHLNEIKTQAEHLRPGGTDAPLSAFERSLLAVQTRATLYSLQDLDAAGLRSLRGDILGLSVALTEAYLL
;
A
#
# COMPACT_ATOMS: atom_id res chain seq x y z
N MET A 1 -24.23 -22.16 -29.55
CA MET A 1 -22.86 -22.20 -30.12
C MET A 1 -22.78 -22.05 -31.65
N PRO A 2 -23.46 -22.82 -32.52
CA PRO A 2 -23.24 -22.72 -33.98
C PRO A 2 -23.50 -21.33 -34.58
N GLN A 3 -24.56 -20.67 -34.12
CA GLN A 3 -24.99 -19.34 -34.59
C GLN A 3 -24.06 -18.20 -34.13
N ALA A 4 -23.33 -18.39 -33.03
CA ALA A 4 -22.33 -17.43 -32.56
C ALA A 4 -21.06 -17.46 -33.42
N LYS A 5 -20.59 -18.65 -33.83
CA LYS A 5 -19.46 -18.78 -34.76
C LYS A 5 -19.72 -18.07 -36.09
N ALA A 6 -20.93 -18.20 -36.65
CA ALA A 6 -21.29 -17.57 -37.92
C ALA A 6 -21.37 -16.04 -37.88
N ASN A 7 -21.77 -15.44 -36.75
CA ASN A 7 -21.79 -13.98 -36.60
C ASN A 7 -20.39 -13.39 -36.30
N ALA A 8 -19.49 -14.16 -35.71
CA ALA A 8 -18.20 -13.65 -35.22
C ALA A 8 -17.20 -13.35 -36.37
N GLU A 9 -17.22 -14.10 -37.46
CA GLU A 9 -16.43 -13.79 -38.68
C GLU A 9 -16.95 -12.57 -39.45
N ALA A 10 -18.19 -12.15 -39.18
CA ALA A 10 -18.80 -10.94 -39.74
C ALA A 10 -18.64 -9.69 -38.87
N SER A 11 -17.95 -9.79 -37.72
CA SER A 11 -17.76 -8.67 -36.77
C SER A 11 -17.02 -7.51 -37.43
N ARG A 12 -17.59 -6.31 -37.30
CA ARG A 12 -16.98 -5.06 -37.79
C ARG A 12 -15.72 -4.71 -37.00
N ILE A 13 -15.70 -5.01 -35.71
CA ILE A 13 -14.54 -4.79 -34.83
C ILE A 13 -13.40 -5.76 -35.19
N PHE A 14 -13.70 -7.05 -35.38
CA PHE A 14 -12.69 -8.04 -35.77
C PHE A 14 -12.11 -7.77 -37.17
N ALA A 15 -12.95 -7.36 -38.13
CA ALA A 15 -12.51 -7.07 -39.51
C ALA A 15 -11.46 -5.94 -39.62
N ALA A 16 -11.32 -5.10 -38.58
CA ALA A 16 -10.29 -4.06 -38.49
C ALA A 16 -8.97 -4.55 -37.84
N TYR A 17 -8.98 -5.67 -37.11
CA TYR A 17 -7.81 -6.17 -36.39
C TYR A 17 -6.72 -6.68 -37.34
N ARG A 18 -5.46 -6.35 -37.07
CA ARG A 18 -4.30 -6.78 -37.86
C ARG A 18 -3.20 -7.21 -36.92
N ALA A 19 -2.99 -8.52 -36.77
CA ALA A 19 -1.87 -9.08 -36.00
C ALA A 19 -0.52 -8.69 -36.63
N LEU A 20 0.54 -8.71 -35.83
CA LEU A 20 1.88 -8.33 -36.29
C LEU A 20 2.52 -9.47 -37.11
N PRO A 21 3.15 -9.19 -38.27
CA PRO A 21 3.74 -10.23 -39.11
C PRO A 21 4.84 -11.01 -38.38
N GLY A 22 4.73 -12.34 -38.37
CA GLY A 22 5.73 -13.23 -37.74
C GLY A 22 5.69 -13.28 -36.21
N VAL A 23 4.69 -12.65 -35.57
CA VAL A 23 4.49 -12.67 -34.12
C VAL A 23 3.24 -13.50 -33.80
N PRO A 24 3.29 -14.44 -32.82
CA PRO A 24 2.09 -15.12 -32.37
C PRO A 24 1.08 -14.14 -31.76
N ASP A 25 -0.20 -14.37 -31.98
CA ASP A 25 -1.28 -13.52 -31.45
C ASP A 25 -2.26 -14.36 -30.62
N GLU A 26 -2.82 -13.79 -29.56
CA GLU A 26 -3.78 -14.45 -28.68
C GLU A 26 -5.22 -14.32 -29.16
N LEU A 27 -5.56 -13.40 -30.07
CA LEU A 27 -6.88 -13.29 -30.70
C LEU A 27 -6.99 -14.14 -31.97
N VAL A 28 -5.96 -14.16 -32.81
CA VAL A 28 -5.94 -14.93 -34.07
C VAL A 28 -4.94 -16.09 -34.05
N ASP A 29 -5.19 -17.11 -34.86
CA ASP A 29 -4.25 -18.18 -35.14
C ASP A 29 -3.27 -17.79 -36.28
N ALA A 30 -2.36 -18.71 -36.63
CA ALA A 30 -1.38 -18.50 -37.70
C ALA A 30 -2.01 -18.36 -39.12
N ASN A 31 -3.30 -18.69 -39.29
CA ASN A 31 -4.05 -18.50 -40.53
C ASN A 31 -4.79 -17.16 -40.56
N GLY A 32 -4.76 -16.38 -39.46
CA GLY A 32 -5.55 -15.17 -39.28
C GLY A 32 -7.00 -15.42 -38.85
N THR A 33 -7.37 -16.66 -38.51
CA THR A 33 -8.70 -17.01 -38.02
C THR A 33 -8.80 -16.71 -36.52
N MET A 34 -9.93 -16.12 -36.08
CA MET A 34 -10.15 -15.85 -34.65
C MET A 34 -10.18 -17.15 -33.83
N ARG A 35 -9.42 -17.17 -32.73
CA ARG A 35 -9.41 -18.29 -31.78
C ARG A 35 -10.77 -18.40 -31.09
N PRO A 36 -11.38 -19.61 -30.97
CA PRO A 36 -12.76 -19.78 -30.52
C PRO A 36 -13.12 -19.11 -29.18
N ILE A 37 -12.17 -19.07 -28.24
CA ILE A 37 -12.34 -18.47 -26.90
C ILE A 37 -12.73 -16.98 -26.94
N TRP A 38 -12.29 -16.22 -27.96
CA TRP A 38 -12.61 -14.80 -28.10
C TRP A 38 -13.97 -14.54 -28.76
N GLY A 39 -14.53 -15.52 -29.47
CA GLY A 39 -15.76 -15.35 -30.24
C GLY A 39 -16.93 -14.73 -29.44
N PRO A 40 -17.23 -15.21 -28.22
CA PRO A 40 -18.29 -14.63 -27.39
C PRO A 40 -18.02 -13.17 -26.97
N LEU A 41 -16.78 -12.85 -26.55
CA LEU A 41 -16.42 -11.50 -26.09
C LEU A 41 -16.39 -10.49 -27.25
N VAL A 42 -15.89 -10.90 -28.41
CA VAL A 42 -15.90 -10.08 -29.63
C VAL A 42 -17.33 -9.86 -30.13
N ALA A 43 -18.18 -10.90 -30.13
CA ALA A 43 -19.59 -10.76 -30.51
C ALA A 43 -20.38 -9.85 -29.54
N TYR A 44 -20.05 -9.86 -28.25
CA TYR A 44 -20.60 -8.91 -27.27
C TYR A 44 -20.20 -7.47 -27.58
N LEU A 45 -18.91 -7.22 -27.82
CA LEU A 45 -18.42 -5.88 -28.19
C LEU A 45 -19.04 -5.37 -29.50
N ASP A 46 -19.19 -6.23 -30.52
CA ASP A 46 -19.81 -5.87 -31.81
C ASP A 46 -21.31 -5.53 -31.69
N GLY A 47 -21.98 -6.06 -30.65
CA GLY A 47 -23.37 -5.75 -30.31
C GLY A 47 -23.59 -4.45 -29.54
N LEU A 48 -22.53 -3.77 -29.10
CA LEU A 48 -22.59 -2.51 -28.35
C LEU A 48 -22.31 -1.29 -29.23
N SER A 49 -22.95 -0.16 -28.93
CA SER A 49 -22.53 1.13 -29.50
C SER A 49 -21.20 1.61 -28.89
N PRO A 50 -20.43 2.46 -29.59
CA PRO A 50 -19.20 3.06 -29.02
C PRO A 50 -19.44 3.75 -27.67
N ASP A 51 -20.58 4.42 -27.50
CA ASP A 51 -20.98 5.07 -26.24
C ASP A 51 -21.34 4.08 -25.12
N GLN A 52 -21.78 2.86 -25.45
CA GLN A 52 -21.96 1.78 -24.46
C GLN A 52 -20.60 1.24 -24.02
N ILE A 53 -19.69 0.98 -24.97
CA ILE A 53 -18.33 0.50 -24.66
C ILE A 53 -17.58 1.53 -23.80
N ALA A 54 -17.60 2.81 -24.18
CA ALA A 54 -16.95 3.88 -23.42
C ALA A 54 -17.51 4.02 -22.00
N ARG A 55 -18.84 3.93 -21.81
CA ARG A 55 -19.46 3.94 -20.48
C ARG A 55 -19.09 2.72 -19.63
N ASN A 56 -19.02 1.53 -20.24
CA ASN A 56 -18.64 0.31 -19.55
C ASN A 56 -17.17 0.34 -19.10
N ILE A 57 -16.26 0.85 -19.95
CA ILE A 57 -14.85 1.09 -19.60
C ILE A 57 -14.73 2.11 -18.46
N ALA A 58 -15.38 3.27 -18.59
CA ALA A 58 -15.36 4.32 -17.57
C ALA A 58 -15.87 3.83 -16.20
N ARG A 59 -16.83 2.89 -16.18
CA ARG A 59 -17.33 2.25 -14.94
C ARG A 59 -16.26 1.36 -14.26
N GLY A 60 -15.41 0.68 -15.04
CA GLY A 60 -14.28 -0.10 -14.54
C GLY A 60 -13.16 0.78 -13.99
N GLU A 61 -12.78 1.81 -14.75
CA GLU A 61 -11.78 2.79 -14.30
C GLU A 61 -12.22 3.57 -13.06
N GLN A 62 -13.50 3.99 -13.02
CA GLN A 62 -14.02 4.73 -11.88
C GLN A 62 -13.98 3.90 -10.60
N TYR A 63 -14.27 2.59 -10.69
CA TYR A 63 -14.08 1.69 -9.56
C TYR A 63 -12.63 1.69 -9.04
N LEU A 64 -11.64 1.63 -9.93
CA LEU A 64 -10.23 1.64 -9.52
C LEU A 64 -9.85 2.98 -8.87
N ARG A 65 -10.37 4.11 -9.38
CA ARG A 65 -10.21 5.44 -8.77
C ARG A 65 -10.89 5.55 -7.40
N ASP A 66 -12.08 4.98 -7.23
CA ASP A 66 -12.87 5.02 -5.98
C ASP A 66 -12.30 4.07 -4.90
N ALA A 67 -11.87 2.87 -5.28
CA ALA A 67 -11.05 2.00 -4.43
C ALA A 67 -9.67 2.63 -4.14
N GLY A 68 -9.27 3.59 -4.97
CA GLY A 68 -8.04 4.34 -4.92
C GLY A 68 -6.83 3.44 -5.13
N VAL A 69 -6.85 2.66 -6.20
CA VAL A 69 -5.72 1.90 -6.76
C VAL A 69 -4.83 2.88 -7.52
N PHE A 70 -3.58 3.05 -7.08
CA PHE A 70 -2.61 3.97 -7.69
C PHE A 70 -1.23 3.31 -7.77
N PHE A 71 -0.39 3.86 -8.64
CA PHE A 71 1.03 3.51 -8.75
C PHE A 71 1.89 4.74 -8.44
N ARG A 72 2.91 4.58 -7.57
CA ARG A 72 3.88 5.65 -7.28
C ARG A 72 5.13 5.45 -8.13
N ASN A 73 5.33 6.32 -9.13
CA ASN A 73 6.56 6.33 -9.91
C ASN A 73 7.59 7.28 -9.27
N TYR A 74 8.66 6.73 -8.71
CA TYR A 74 9.73 7.50 -8.10
C TYR A 74 10.66 8.22 -9.09
N ALA A 75 10.64 7.86 -10.38
CA ALA A 75 11.53 8.43 -11.39
C ALA A 75 11.23 9.90 -11.75
N SER A 76 10.08 10.46 -11.36
CA SER A 76 9.65 11.81 -11.74
C SER A 76 9.27 12.75 -10.58
N GLY A 77 9.49 12.32 -9.32
CA GLY A 77 9.16 13.12 -8.13
C GLY A 77 7.65 13.18 -7.79
N GLN A 78 7.29 12.55 -6.68
CA GLN A 78 6.07 12.80 -5.87
C GLN A 78 4.72 13.02 -6.60
N ALA A 79 4.45 12.30 -7.69
CA ALA A 79 3.10 12.20 -8.27
C ALA A 79 2.58 10.77 -8.15
N GLU A 80 1.52 10.56 -7.36
CA GLU A 80 0.67 9.38 -7.48
C GLU A 80 0.01 9.40 -8.86
N ARG A 81 0.12 8.31 -9.61
CA ARG A 81 -0.55 8.13 -10.90
C ARG A 81 -1.66 7.10 -10.76
N ASP A 82 -2.74 7.31 -11.49
CA ASP A 82 -3.80 6.32 -11.67
C ASP A 82 -3.18 5.00 -12.17
N TRP A 83 -3.72 3.87 -11.70
CA TRP A 83 -3.31 2.55 -12.18
C TRP A 83 -3.59 2.41 -13.68
N PRO A 84 -2.60 2.03 -14.51
CA PRO A 84 -2.75 2.03 -15.97
C PRO A 84 -3.55 0.81 -16.43
N PHE A 85 -4.86 0.82 -16.19
CA PHE A 85 -5.77 -0.28 -16.47
C PHE A 85 -5.98 -0.51 -17.98
N SER A 86 -5.80 -1.75 -18.44
CA SER A 86 -6.31 -2.21 -19.73
C SER A 86 -7.71 -2.81 -19.51
N PRO A 87 -8.77 -2.27 -20.14
CA PRO A 87 -10.11 -2.78 -19.91
C PRO A 87 -10.33 -4.18 -20.45
N LEU A 88 -9.65 -4.57 -21.54
CA LEU A 88 -9.82 -5.88 -22.17
C LEU A 88 -8.90 -6.91 -21.49
N PRO A 89 -9.43 -8.04 -20.98
CA PRO A 89 -8.64 -9.11 -20.38
C PRO A 89 -7.95 -9.97 -21.44
N VAL A 90 -6.88 -10.66 -21.04
CA VAL A 90 -6.30 -11.76 -21.83
C VAL A 90 -7.08 -13.04 -21.56
N LEU A 91 -7.56 -13.73 -22.59
CA LEU A 91 -8.31 -14.99 -22.46
C LEU A 91 -7.41 -16.20 -22.70
N LEU A 92 -7.40 -17.15 -21.76
CA LEU A 92 -6.67 -18.43 -21.87
C LEU A 92 -7.60 -19.62 -21.65
N PRO A 93 -7.58 -20.67 -22.50
CA PRO A 93 -8.36 -21.89 -22.28
C PRO A 93 -7.86 -22.67 -21.06
N GLU A 94 -8.76 -23.28 -20.29
CA GLU A 94 -8.41 -24.13 -19.14
C GLU A 94 -7.41 -25.23 -19.49
N ALA A 95 -7.57 -25.89 -20.65
CA ALA A 95 -6.68 -26.96 -21.09
C ALA A 95 -5.24 -26.48 -21.32
N GLU A 96 -5.05 -25.26 -21.80
CA GLU A 96 -3.74 -24.62 -21.95
C GLU A 96 -3.20 -24.15 -20.59
N TRP A 97 -4.08 -23.59 -19.75
CA TRP A 97 -3.73 -23.20 -18.38
C TRP A 97 -3.24 -24.36 -17.53
N ARG A 98 -3.80 -25.57 -17.71
CA ARG A 98 -3.38 -26.77 -16.98
C ARG A 98 -1.92 -27.14 -17.27
N VAL A 99 -1.48 -27.02 -18.54
CA VAL A 99 -0.09 -27.25 -18.94
C VAL A 99 0.84 -26.20 -18.31
N ILE A 100 0.41 -24.93 -18.28
CA ILE A 100 1.15 -23.85 -17.61
C ILE A 100 1.28 -24.16 -16.10
N ALA A 101 0.17 -24.49 -15.45
CA ALA A 101 0.14 -24.83 -14.03
C ALA A 101 1.06 -26.00 -13.67
N GLU A 102 1.00 -27.11 -14.41
CA GLU A 102 1.84 -28.29 -14.16
C GLU A 102 3.35 -27.99 -14.30
N GLY A 103 3.74 -27.13 -15.24
CA GLY A 103 5.14 -26.73 -15.42
C GLY A 103 5.62 -25.72 -14.39
N LEU A 104 4.75 -24.80 -13.92
CA LEU A 104 5.09 -23.86 -12.85
C LEU A 104 5.16 -24.54 -11.48
N ILE A 105 4.38 -25.60 -11.23
CA ILE A 105 4.49 -26.44 -10.03
C ILE A 105 5.85 -27.17 -10.00
N GLU A 106 6.22 -27.84 -11.11
CA GLU A 106 7.53 -28.49 -11.25
C GLU A 106 8.68 -27.50 -11.00
N ARG A 107 8.58 -26.30 -11.57
CA ARG A 107 9.57 -25.24 -11.37
C ARG A 107 9.61 -24.73 -9.92
N ALA A 108 8.47 -24.63 -9.25
CA ALA A 108 8.40 -24.23 -7.83
C ALA A 108 9.08 -25.26 -6.91
N ASP A 109 8.92 -26.55 -7.18
CA ASP A 109 9.59 -27.62 -6.41
C ASP A 109 11.10 -27.72 -6.73
N LEU A 110 11.50 -27.45 -7.98
CA LEU A 110 12.91 -27.29 -8.34
C LEU A 110 13.56 -26.11 -7.57
N LEU A 111 12.89 -24.96 -7.52
CA LEU A 111 13.38 -23.78 -6.79
C LEU A 111 13.44 -24.02 -5.27
N GLU A 112 12.47 -24.76 -4.71
CA GLU A 112 12.49 -25.20 -3.31
C GLU A 112 13.73 -26.09 -3.02
N TYR A 113 14.03 -27.05 -3.90
CA TYR A 113 15.22 -27.89 -3.80
C TYR A 113 16.50 -27.05 -3.84
N VAL A 114 16.62 -26.11 -4.79
CA VAL A 114 17.82 -25.26 -4.91
C VAL A 114 18.02 -24.41 -3.66
N ALA A 115 16.96 -23.82 -3.10
CA ALA A 115 17.05 -23.10 -1.82
C ALA A 115 17.50 -24.01 -0.66
N ALA A 116 16.90 -25.20 -0.54
CA ALA A 116 17.22 -26.15 0.52
C ALA A 116 18.66 -26.70 0.41
N ASP A 117 19.19 -26.87 -0.80
CA ASP A 117 20.59 -27.25 -1.00
C ASP A 117 21.55 -26.10 -0.66
N LEU A 118 21.34 -24.89 -1.20
CA LEU A 118 22.21 -23.72 -0.99
C LEU A 118 22.32 -23.28 0.48
N TYR A 119 21.26 -23.45 1.28
CA TYR A 119 21.28 -23.20 2.73
C TYR A 119 21.55 -24.46 3.57
N GLY A 120 21.67 -25.63 2.94
CA GLY A 120 21.87 -26.93 3.57
C GLY A 120 23.24 -27.54 3.25
N GLN A 121 23.25 -28.60 2.41
CA GLN A 121 24.46 -29.37 2.10
C GLN A 121 25.32 -28.76 0.98
N ASN A 122 24.77 -27.83 0.19
CA ASN A 122 25.43 -27.13 -0.91
C ASN A 122 26.06 -28.06 -1.96
N ARG A 123 25.38 -29.16 -2.29
CA ARG A 123 25.84 -30.16 -3.26
C ARG A 123 25.86 -29.62 -4.68
N LEU A 124 24.91 -28.77 -5.06
CA LEU A 124 24.88 -28.17 -6.40
C LEU A 124 26.18 -27.40 -6.70
N VAL A 125 26.74 -26.70 -5.70
CA VAL A 125 28.04 -26.04 -5.84
C VAL A 125 29.20 -27.03 -5.72
N ALA A 126 29.16 -27.96 -4.76
CA ALA A 126 30.24 -28.92 -4.53
C ALA A 126 30.46 -29.90 -5.71
N GLU A 127 29.39 -30.25 -6.42
CA GLU A 127 29.38 -31.18 -7.56
C GLU A 127 29.52 -30.43 -8.92
N GLY A 128 29.54 -29.10 -8.90
CA GLY A 128 29.82 -28.26 -10.08
C GLY A 128 28.61 -27.89 -10.95
N HIS A 129 27.38 -28.15 -10.48
CA HIS A 129 26.14 -27.72 -11.14
C HIS A 129 25.87 -26.21 -10.99
N LEU A 130 26.42 -25.57 -9.95
CA LEU A 130 26.36 -24.12 -9.73
C LEU A 130 27.77 -23.56 -9.47
N PRO A 131 28.19 -22.46 -10.13
CA PRO A 131 29.47 -21.82 -9.87
C PRO A 131 29.55 -21.23 -8.45
N ALA A 132 30.58 -21.58 -7.68
CA ALA A 132 30.76 -21.08 -6.32
C ALA A 132 30.83 -19.54 -6.23
N ALA A 133 31.50 -18.89 -7.18
CA ALA A 133 31.60 -17.43 -7.23
C ALA A 133 30.22 -16.76 -7.41
N LEU A 134 29.38 -17.31 -8.30
CA LEU A 134 28.05 -16.79 -8.59
C LEU A 134 27.14 -16.76 -7.36
N ILE A 135 27.27 -17.73 -6.45
CA ILE A 135 26.54 -17.76 -5.18
C ILE A 135 27.23 -16.90 -4.11
N ALA A 136 28.55 -17.00 -3.98
CA ALA A 136 29.30 -16.33 -2.92
C ALA A 136 29.33 -14.79 -3.03
N GLU A 137 29.19 -14.26 -4.25
CA GLU A 137 29.09 -12.84 -4.57
C GLU A 137 27.64 -12.32 -4.62
N ASN A 138 26.64 -13.20 -4.53
CA ASN A 138 25.23 -12.81 -4.62
C ASN A 138 24.78 -12.06 -3.34
N PRO A 139 24.37 -10.77 -3.43
CA PRO A 139 23.92 -10.02 -2.25
C PRO A 139 22.63 -10.56 -1.63
N GLU A 140 21.83 -11.31 -2.40
CA GLU A 140 20.61 -11.94 -1.91
C GLU A 140 20.87 -13.27 -1.18
N TRP A 141 22.09 -13.82 -1.24
CA TRP A 141 22.49 -15.03 -0.49
C TRP A 141 23.00 -14.65 0.92
N LEU A 142 22.13 -14.83 1.92
CA LEU A 142 22.39 -14.36 3.28
C LEU A 142 23.13 -15.43 4.09
N ARG A 143 24.46 -15.33 4.12
CA ARG A 143 25.35 -16.23 4.89
C ARG A 143 24.90 -16.52 6.34
N PRO A 144 24.34 -15.58 7.12
CA PRO A 144 23.81 -15.84 8.47
C PRO A 144 22.66 -16.87 8.58
N LEU A 145 22.09 -17.31 7.45
CA LEU A 145 21.03 -18.33 7.37
C LEU A 145 21.52 -19.74 7.07
N VAL A 146 22.80 -19.94 6.72
CA VAL A 146 23.31 -21.26 6.36
C VAL A 146 23.18 -22.22 7.56
N GLY A 147 22.57 -23.38 7.33
CA GLY A 147 22.24 -24.38 8.34
C GLY A 147 20.94 -24.14 9.11
N ILE A 148 20.21 -23.04 8.86
CA ILE A 148 18.91 -22.77 9.51
C ILE A 148 17.78 -23.41 8.71
N ALA A 149 17.12 -24.42 9.27
CA ALA A 149 15.92 -25.01 8.70
C ALA A 149 14.68 -24.13 8.99
N PRO A 150 13.83 -23.81 7.99
CA PRO A 150 12.59 -23.08 8.23
C PRO A 150 11.63 -23.85 9.16
N ARG A 151 11.00 -23.15 10.12
CA ARG A 151 10.01 -23.72 11.06
C ARG A 151 8.87 -24.49 10.37
N SER A 152 8.47 -24.05 9.18
CA SER A 152 7.42 -24.67 8.36
C SER A 152 7.86 -25.91 7.58
N GLY A 153 9.16 -26.24 7.58
CA GLY A 153 9.75 -27.27 6.73
C GLY A 153 10.03 -26.85 5.28
N HIS A 154 9.67 -25.61 4.89
CA HIS A 154 9.81 -25.11 3.52
C HIS A 154 10.38 -23.70 3.47
N PHE A 155 11.15 -23.39 2.42
CA PHE A 155 11.66 -22.05 2.14
C PHE A 155 10.62 -21.21 1.38
N LEU A 156 9.92 -21.81 0.41
CA LEU A 156 9.02 -21.12 -0.51
C LEU A 156 7.55 -21.48 -0.20
N HIS A 157 6.70 -20.45 -0.10
CA HIS A 157 5.26 -20.61 0.11
C HIS A 157 4.40 -19.69 -0.76
N PHE A 158 4.94 -18.59 -1.29
CA PHE A 158 4.23 -17.70 -2.19
C PHE A 158 5.17 -17.20 -3.29
N LEU A 159 4.92 -17.59 -4.53
CA LEU A 159 5.79 -17.35 -5.68
C LEU A 159 5.04 -16.58 -6.76
N ALA A 160 5.79 -15.91 -7.63
CA ALA A 160 5.28 -15.48 -8.92
C ALA A 160 6.25 -15.79 -10.06
N PHE A 161 5.69 -16.02 -11.25
CA PHE A 161 6.45 -16.28 -12.46
C PHE A 161 6.00 -15.32 -13.56
N GLU A 162 6.95 -14.72 -14.25
CA GLU A 162 6.70 -13.96 -15.48
C GLU A 162 6.79 -14.92 -16.66
N ILE A 163 5.71 -15.06 -17.42
CA ILE A 163 5.65 -15.91 -18.60
C ILE A 163 5.26 -15.12 -19.84
N GLY A 164 5.70 -15.60 -21.00
CA GLY A 164 5.27 -15.10 -22.30
C GLY A 164 5.26 -16.23 -23.32
N ARG A 165 4.44 -16.11 -24.36
CA ARG A 165 4.45 -17.07 -25.47
C ARG A 165 5.53 -16.64 -26.47
N GLY A 166 6.51 -17.51 -26.69
CA GLY A 166 7.61 -17.28 -27.63
C GLY A 166 7.19 -17.47 -29.10
N PRO A 167 8.07 -17.13 -30.07
CA PRO A 167 7.77 -17.21 -31.51
C PRO A 167 7.48 -18.63 -32.03
N ASP A 168 7.85 -19.66 -31.27
CA ASP A 168 7.51 -21.07 -31.54
C ASP A 168 6.11 -21.47 -31.04
N GLY A 169 5.37 -20.55 -30.43
CA GLY A 169 4.04 -20.76 -29.88
C GLY A 169 4.00 -21.38 -28.47
N ARG A 170 5.15 -21.78 -27.89
CA ARG A 170 5.24 -22.34 -26.53
C ARG A 170 5.30 -21.23 -25.49
N TRP A 171 4.86 -21.55 -24.27
CA TRP A 171 5.02 -20.69 -23.10
C TRP A 171 6.40 -20.85 -22.49
N TRP A 172 7.10 -19.73 -22.28
CA TRP A 172 8.43 -19.68 -21.70
C TRP A 172 8.40 -18.87 -20.39
N VAL A 173 9.21 -19.28 -19.41
CA VAL A 173 9.45 -18.48 -18.20
C VAL A 173 10.51 -17.43 -18.48
N LEU A 174 10.18 -16.17 -18.22
CA LEU A 174 11.04 -15.00 -18.43
C LEU A 174 11.73 -14.52 -17.15
N GLY A 175 11.22 -14.95 -15.98
CA GLY A 175 11.83 -14.67 -14.69
C GLY A 175 11.03 -15.22 -13.51
N ASP A 176 11.75 -15.60 -12.46
CA ASP A 176 11.24 -16.16 -11.22
C ASP A 176 11.16 -15.08 -10.12
N ARG A 177 10.13 -15.13 -9.27
CA ARG A 177 9.96 -14.20 -8.14
C ARG A 177 9.72 -14.98 -6.84
N THR A 178 10.75 -15.04 -6.01
CA THR A 178 10.83 -15.83 -4.77
C THR A 178 10.99 -14.96 -3.53
N GLN A 179 11.50 -13.73 -3.64
CA GLN A 179 11.91 -12.91 -2.49
C GLN A 179 10.70 -12.32 -1.75
N ALA A 180 9.93 -11.46 -2.42
CA ALA A 180 8.73 -10.80 -1.90
C ALA A 180 7.74 -10.43 -3.05
N PRO A 181 7.28 -11.40 -3.87
CA PRO A 181 6.54 -11.14 -5.10
C PRO A 181 5.27 -10.30 -4.91
N SER A 182 5.15 -9.23 -5.70
CA SER A 182 4.01 -8.30 -5.73
C SER A 182 3.16 -8.44 -6.99
N GLY A 183 1.91 -7.98 -6.89
CA GLY A 183 0.92 -7.89 -7.96
C GLY A 183 -0.28 -8.84 -7.84
N ALA A 184 -0.37 -9.65 -6.77
CA ALA A 184 -1.52 -10.53 -6.55
C ALA A 184 -2.77 -9.72 -6.18
N GLY A 185 -2.62 -8.65 -5.39
CA GLY A 185 -3.71 -7.70 -5.14
C GLY A 185 -4.10 -6.92 -6.39
N PHE A 186 -3.16 -6.59 -7.28
CA PHE A 186 -3.47 -5.94 -8.57
C PHE A 186 -4.19 -6.89 -9.54
N ALA A 187 -3.87 -8.18 -9.57
CA ALA A 187 -4.65 -9.18 -10.32
C ALA A 187 -6.10 -9.24 -9.84
N LEU A 188 -6.32 -9.20 -8.52
CA LEU A 188 -7.65 -9.19 -7.93
C LEU A 188 -8.43 -7.89 -8.23
N GLU A 189 -7.80 -6.72 -8.17
CA GLU A 189 -8.46 -5.46 -8.53
C GLU A 189 -8.74 -5.34 -10.02
N ASN A 190 -7.81 -5.77 -10.88
CA ASN A 190 -8.04 -5.90 -12.32
C ASN A 190 -9.24 -6.81 -12.60
N ARG A 191 -9.39 -7.92 -11.85
CA ARG A 191 -10.55 -8.82 -11.96
C ARG A 191 -11.87 -8.17 -11.60
N VAL A 192 -11.92 -7.39 -10.52
CA VAL A 192 -13.15 -6.66 -10.14
C VAL A 192 -13.45 -5.55 -11.15
N ALA A 193 -12.42 -4.85 -11.65
CA ALA A 193 -12.59 -3.81 -12.68
C ALA A 193 -13.07 -4.39 -14.02
N ALA A 194 -12.44 -5.44 -14.54
CA ALA A 194 -12.83 -6.11 -15.77
C ALA A 194 -14.23 -6.74 -15.66
N GLY A 195 -14.57 -7.36 -14.52
CA GLY A 195 -15.93 -7.82 -14.23
C GLY A 195 -16.98 -6.70 -14.20
N ARG A 196 -16.59 -5.47 -13.82
CA ARG A 196 -17.43 -4.27 -13.95
C ARG A 196 -17.48 -3.71 -15.38
N VAL A 197 -16.46 -3.89 -16.21
CA VAL A 197 -16.55 -3.54 -17.64
C VAL A 197 -17.53 -4.48 -18.34
N PHE A 198 -17.37 -5.80 -18.17
CA PHE A 198 -18.11 -6.84 -18.89
C PHE A 198 -19.25 -7.46 -18.09
N SER A 199 -19.90 -6.70 -17.21
CA SER A 199 -20.88 -7.20 -16.23
C SER A 199 -22.03 -8.02 -16.81
N GLU A 200 -22.38 -7.81 -18.08
CA GLU A 200 -23.49 -8.47 -18.76
C GLU A 200 -23.11 -9.86 -19.31
N ILE A 201 -21.83 -10.09 -19.64
CA ILE A 201 -21.34 -11.35 -20.23
C ILE A 201 -20.38 -12.12 -19.32
N TYR A 202 -19.80 -11.50 -18.29
CA TYR A 202 -18.81 -12.14 -17.40
C TYR A 202 -19.29 -13.48 -16.81
N ASN A 203 -20.57 -13.58 -16.43
CA ASN A 203 -21.15 -14.80 -15.87
C ASN A 203 -21.39 -15.91 -16.92
N ASP A 204 -21.48 -15.56 -18.20
CA ASP A 204 -21.71 -16.49 -19.32
C ASP A 204 -20.38 -17.07 -19.86
N LEU A 205 -19.24 -16.53 -19.43
CA LEU A 205 -17.89 -16.88 -19.92
C LEU A 205 -17.14 -17.89 -19.06
N ASN A 206 -17.81 -18.52 -18.07
CA ASN A 206 -17.22 -19.58 -17.22
C ASN A 206 -15.80 -19.23 -16.68
N VAL A 207 -15.59 -17.97 -16.28
CA VAL A 207 -14.28 -17.47 -15.85
C VAL A 207 -13.98 -17.96 -14.42
N PHE A 208 -12.90 -18.73 -14.25
CA PHE A 208 -12.48 -19.20 -12.93
C PHE A 208 -12.24 -18.06 -11.95
N ARG A 209 -12.78 -18.16 -10.73
CA ARG A 209 -12.67 -17.11 -9.71
C ARG A 209 -11.37 -17.21 -8.91
N LEU A 210 -10.75 -16.07 -8.64
CA LEU A 210 -9.51 -15.99 -7.86
C LEU A 210 -9.71 -16.24 -6.34
N ALA A 211 -10.96 -16.24 -5.86
CA ALA A 211 -11.28 -16.37 -4.43
C ALA A 211 -10.79 -17.72 -3.84
N ALA A 212 -10.85 -18.80 -4.61
CA ALA A 212 -10.38 -20.13 -4.21
C ALA A 212 -8.89 -20.10 -3.80
N PHE A 213 -8.05 -19.53 -4.66
CA PHE A 213 -6.61 -19.39 -4.44
C PHE A 213 -6.30 -18.59 -3.16
N PHE A 214 -6.97 -17.44 -2.97
CA PHE A 214 -6.74 -16.59 -1.79
C PHE A 214 -7.26 -17.21 -0.49
N ARG A 215 -8.38 -17.94 -0.54
CA ARG A 215 -8.87 -18.76 0.59
C ARG A 215 -7.83 -19.82 0.96
N ALA A 216 -7.41 -20.62 -0.01
CA ALA A 216 -6.44 -21.70 0.19
C ALA A 216 -5.09 -21.18 0.74
N PHE A 217 -4.60 -20.03 0.23
CA PHE A 217 -3.40 -19.39 0.76
C PHE A 217 -3.58 -18.87 2.19
N ARG A 218 -4.69 -18.17 2.50
CA ARG A 218 -4.99 -17.71 3.87
C ARG A 218 -5.07 -18.88 4.85
N ASP A 219 -5.73 -19.96 4.43
CA ASP A 219 -5.94 -21.13 5.28
C ASP A 219 -4.61 -21.90 5.46
N GLY A 220 -3.76 -21.95 4.43
CA GLY A 220 -2.36 -22.38 4.51
C GLY A 220 -1.52 -21.56 5.50
N LEU A 221 -1.56 -20.22 5.42
CA LEU A 221 -0.87 -19.33 6.38
C LEU A 221 -1.34 -19.55 7.82
N ASN A 222 -2.63 -19.83 8.04
CA ASN A 222 -3.15 -20.16 9.36
C ASN A 222 -2.72 -21.56 9.85
N GLY A 223 -2.56 -22.52 8.93
CA GLY A 223 -2.03 -23.86 9.22
C GLY A 223 -0.56 -23.88 9.64
N LEU A 224 0.21 -22.82 9.34
CA LEU A 224 1.60 -22.66 9.79
C LEU A 224 1.74 -22.22 11.26
N ARG A 225 0.62 -22.00 11.98
CA ARG A 225 0.62 -21.65 13.42
C ARG A 225 0.72 -22.89 14.28
N GLY A 226 1.57 -22.86 15.32
CA GLY A 226 1.70 -23.99 16.25
C GLY A 226 0.58 -24.04 17.30
N ASP A 227 0.12 -25.25 17.65
CA ASP A 227 -0.95 -25.51 18.63
C ASP A 227 -0.83 -24.73 19.96
N ALA A 228 0.38 -24.66 20.51
CA ALA A 228 0.63 -23.91 21.74
C ALA A 228 0.40 -22.41 21.57
N SER A 229 0.73 -21.87 20.40
CA SER A 229 0.58 -20.45 20.07
C SER A 229 -0.86 -20.08 19.70
N ILE A 230 -1.60 -21.00 19.07
CA ILE A 230 -3.05 -20.84 18.86
C ILE A 230 -3.76 -20.63 20.21
N ARG A 231 -3.33 -21.33 21.27
CA ARG A 231 -3.86 -21.17 22.64
C ARG A 231 -3.41 -19.87 23.33
N SER A 232 -2.24 -19.32 23.01
CA SER A 232 -1.77 -18.02 23.54
C SER A 232 -2.13 -16.82 22.65
N GLY A 233 -2.89 -17.04 21.57
CA GLY A 233 -3.41 -15.97 20.70
C GLY A 233 -2.43 -15.49 19.62
N GLY A 234 -1.41 -16.28 19.28
CA GLY A 234 -0.44 -15.99 18.21
C GLY A 234 -1.12 -15.78 16.85
N LYS A 235 -0.71 -14.75 16.10
CA LYS A 235 -1.40 -14.31 14.86
C LYS A 235 -0.55 -14.46 13.60
N VAL A 236 -1.24 -14.42 12.46
CA VAL A 236 -0.66 -14.20 11.13
C VAL A 236 -0.71 -12.70 10.82
N GLY A 237 0.39 -12.14 10.32
CA GLY A 237 0.48 -10.76 9.85
C GLY A 237 1.12 -10.65 8.46
N ILE A 238 0.99 -9.46 7.87
CA ILE A 238 1.71 -9.05 6.66
C ILE A 238 2.74 -7.99 7.09
N LEU A 239 4.03 -8.25 6.89
CA LEU A 239 5.10 -7.32 7.21
C LEU A 239 5.42 -6.46 5.98
N THR A 240 5.10 -5.16 6.05
CA THR A 240 5.27 -4.18 4.98
C THR A 240 6.39 -3.18 5.31
N PRO A 241 7.14 -2.64 4.32
CA PRO A 241 8.09 -1.55 4.54
C PRO A 241 7.43 -0.17 4.72
N GLY A 242 6.09 -0.10 4.75
CA GLY A 242 5.31 1.10 5.00
C GLY A 242 4.98 1.93 3.74
N PRO A 243 4.31 3.10 3.87
CA PRO A 243 3.75 3.86 2.75
C PRO A 243 4.73 4.40 1.69
N MET A 244 6.03 4.17 1.85
CA MET A 244 7.07 4.61 0.93
C MET A 244 7.43 3.57 -0.15
N THR A 245 6.87 2.35 -0.13
CA THR A 245 6.93 1.47 -1.30
C THR A 245 5.81 1.79 -2.30
N ASP A 246 6.10 1.60 -3.58
CA ASP A 246 5.17 1.70 -4.71
C ASP A 246 4.04 0.65 -4.67
N THR A 247 4.24 -0.47 -3.97
CA THR A 247 3.25 -1.55 -3.81
C THR A 247 2.46 -1.48 -2.50
N TYR A 248 2.59 -0.42 -1.69
CA TYR A 248 1.96 -0.34 -0.35
C TYR A 248 0.43 -0.48 -0.41
N TYR A 249 -0.19 0.08 -1.46
CA TYR A 249 -1.62 -0.08 -1.71
C TYR A 249 -2.03 -1.56 -1.74
N GLU A 250 -1.28 -2.38 -2.48
CA GLU A 250 -1.53 -3.81 -2.61
C GLU A 250 -1.44 -4.51 -1.25
N HIS A 251 -0.45 -4.16 -0.43
CA HIS A 251 -0.25 -4.75 0.89
C HIS A 251 -1.43 -4.46 1.83
N ALA A 252 -1.92 -3.21 1.85
CA ALA A 252 -3.09 -2.83 2.63
C ALA A 252 -4.39 -3.45 2.11
N TYR A 253 -4.55 -3.51 0.78
CA TYR A 253 -5.71 -4.14 0.15
C TYR A 253 -5.79 -5.64 0.46
N ILE A 254 -4.68 -6.38 0.28
CA ILE A 254 -4.66 -7.83 0.49
C ILE A 254 -4.73 -8.20 1.98
N ALA A 255 -4.17 -7.39 2.88
CA ALA A 255 -4.38 -7.53 4.32
C ALA A 255 -5.88 -7.50 4.67
N ARG A 256 -6.61 -6.49 4.16
CA ARG A 256 -8.06 -6.37 4.34
C ARG A 256 -8.83 -7.53 3.70
N TYR A 257 -8.46 -7.96 2.50
CA TYR A 257 -9.14 -9.04 1.77
C TYR A 257 -8.99 -10.42 2.45
N LEU A 258 -7.80 -10.71 3.01
CA LEU A 258 -7.52 -11.96 3.72
C LEU A 258 -7.90 -11.91 5.22
N GLY A 259 -8.19 -10.73 5.78
CA GLY A 259 -8.46 -10.53 7.20
C GLY A 259 -7.21 -10.60 8.09
N LEU A 260 -6.05 -10.23 7.55
CA LEU A 260 -4.76 -10.26 8.23
C LEU A 260 -4.36 -8.88 8.76
N SER A 261 -3.49 -8.85 9.78
CA SER A 261 -2.95 -7.58 10.31
C SER A 261 -1.82 -7.08 9.40
N LEU A 262 -1.91 -5.84 8.92
CA LEU A 262 -0.79 -5.15 8.27
C LEU A 262 0.11 -4.55 9.36
N LEU A 263 1.41 -4.84 9.29
CA LEU A 263 2.42 -4.50 10.31
C LEU A 263 3.67 -3.95 9.62
N GLU A 264 4.27 -2.90 10.14
CA GLU A 264 5.63 -2.46 9.77
C GLU A 264 6.66 -3.02 10.75
N GLY A 265 7.96 -3.02 10.41
CA GLY A 265 9.00 -3.52 11.30
C GLY A 265 9.04 -2.82 12.67
N GLY A 266 8.66 -1.53 12.72
CA GLY A 266 8.49 -0.79 13.96
C GLY A 266 7.27 -1.18 14.80
N ASP A 267 6.28 -1.90 14.25
CA ASP A 267 5.15 -2.42 15.04
C ASP A 267 5.52 -3.69 15.82
N LEU A 268 6.66 -4.31 15.50
CA LEU A 268 7.16 -5.54 16.09
C LEU A 268 8.24 -5.26 17.15
N THR A 269 8.35 -6.20 18.08
CA THR A 269 9.48 -6.35 19.02
C THR A 269 9.86 -7.83 19.09
N VAL A 270 11.10 -8.12 19.47
CA VAL A 270 11.57 -9.48 19.75
C VAL A 270 12.01 -9.55 21.20
N GLU A 271 11.39 -10.48 21.94
CA GLU A 271 11.59 -10.70 23.36
C GLU A 271 11.60 -12.21 23.61
N ASP A 272 12.61 -12.73 24.31
CA ASP A 272 12.81 -14.17 24.53
C ASP A 272 12.81 -14.98 23.20
N ASP A 273 13.50 -14.45 22.19
CA ASP A 273 13.52 -14.92 20.80
C ASP A 273 12.13 -15.05 20.14
N ALA A 274 11.07 -14.45 20.69
CA ALA A 274 9.71 -14.50 20.16
C ALA A 274 9.26 -13.15 19.60
N VAL A 275 8.68 -13.15 18.40
CA VAL A 275 8.15 -11.94 17.75
C VAL A 275 6.79 -11.58 18.34
N LYS A 276 6.63 -10.31 18.74
CA LYS A 276 5.39 -9.78 19.32
C LYS A 276 5.03 -8.44 18.66
N VAL A 277 3.75 -8.16 18.40
CA VAL A 277 3.27 -6.83 18.02
C VAL A 277 3.12 -5.98 19.27
N ARG A 278 3.66 -4.76 19.27
CA ARG A 278 3.39 -3.75 20.29
C ARG A 278 1.97 -3.22 20.11
N THR A 279 1.08 -3.50 21.06
CA THR A 279 -0.31 -3.00 21.05
C THR A 279 -0.59 -2.18 22.31
N VAL A 280 -1.58 -1.31 22.24
CA VAL A 280 -2.05 -0.48 23.38
C VAL A 280 -2.61 -1.29 24.56
N GLN A 281 -2.76 -2.61 24.42
CA GLN A 281 -3.18 -3.54 25.47
C GLN A 281 -2.03 -4.46 25.96
N GLY A 282 -0.80 -4.22 25.48
CA GLY A 282 0.38 -5.07 25.72
C GLY A 282 0.85 -5.81 24.47
N PRO A 283 2.00 -6.51 24.55
CA PRO A 283 2.56 -7.24 23.42
C PRO A 283 1.74 -8.50 23.07
N VAL A 284 1.50 -8.74 21.78
CA VAL A 284 0.72 -9.90 21.28
C VAL A 284 1.59 -10.76 20.35
N PRO A 285 1.71 -12.09 20.57
CA PRO A 285 2.60 -12.94 19.78
C PRO A 285 2.24 -13.03 18.29
N ILE A 286 3.25 -13.23 17.46
CA ILE A 286 3.15 -13.49 16.01
C ILE A 286 3.84 -14.80 15.67
N ASP A 287 3.10 -15.70 15.01
CA ASP A 287 3.63 -16.97 14.52
C ASP A 287 4.17 -16.87 13.09
N VAL A 288 3.48 -16.10 12.25
CA VAL A 288 3.67 -16.11 10.80
C VAL A 288 3.63 -14.68 10.26
N LEU A 289 4.66 -14.30 9.51
CA LEU A 289 4.70 -13.02 8.78
C LEU A 289 4.86 -13.27 7.29
N TRP A 290 3.85 -12.87 6.50
CA TRP A 290 4.00 -12.73 5.06
C TRP A 290 4.78 -11.43 4.78
N ARG A 291 6.06 -11.59 4.45
CA ARG A 291 7.04 -10.52 4.26
C ARG A 291 6.87 -9.87 2.87
N ARG A 292 6.91 -8.53 2.86
CA ARG A 292 6.74 -7.67 1.68
C ARG A 292 7.90 -6.68 1.47
N LEU A 293 9.08 -7.02 2.01
CA LEU A 293 10.35 -6.30 1.87
C LEU A 293 11.47 -7.30 1.60
N ASP A 294 12.58 -6.88 1.00
CA ASP A 294 13.70 -7.79 0.70
C ASP A 294 14.43 -8.25 1.97
N ALA A 295 15.05 -9.43 1.90
CA ALA A 295 15.50 -10.13 3.09
C ALA A 295 16.62 -9.39 3.85
N GLN A 296 17.55 -8.76 3.13
CA GLN A 296 18.65 -7.97 3.70
C GLN A 296 18.18 -6.87 4.67
N TRP A 297 16.99 -6.30 4.44
CA TRP A 297 16.44 -5.21 5.26
C TRP A 297 15.65 -5.70 6.49
N ALA A 298 15.48 -7.02 6.66
CA ALA A 298 14.54 -7.57 7.64
C ALA A 298 15.01 -7.45 9.11
N ASP A 299 16.32 -7.44 9.37
CA ASP A 299 16.88 -7.33 10.72
C ASP A 299 18.14 -6.43 10.73
N PRO A 300 18.09 -5.22 11.32
CA PRO A 300 19.25 -4.33 11.39
C PRO A 300 20.35 -4.78 12.37
N MET A 301 20.15 -5.83 13.17
CA MET A 301 21.18 -6.32 14.09
C MET A 301 22.14 -7.32 13.43
N GLU A 302 21.63 -8.15 12.51
CA GLU A 302 22.40 -9.23 11.90
C GLU A 302 22.57 -9.10 10.37
N LEU A 303 21.83 -8.21 9.72
CA LEU A 303 21.85 -7.97 8.27
C LEU A 303 22.23 -6.50 7.97
N GLU A 304 21.34 -5.72 7.35
CA GLU A 304 21.63 -4.33 6.97
C GLU A 304 21.39 -3.35 8.13
N ALA A 305 22.47 -2.91 8.79
CA ALA A 305 22.45 -2.05 9.97
C ALA A 305 21.82 -0.65 9.75
N SER A 306 21.75 -0.17 8.51
CA SER A 306 21.03 1.07 8.17
C SER A 306 19.51 0.89 8.01
N SER A 307 18.99 -0.34 8.08
CA SER A 307 17.57 -0.63 7.91
C SER A 307 16.69 0.09 8.95
N ARG A 308 15.65 0.76 8.45
CA ARG A 308 14.58 1.38 9.24
C ARG A 308 13.22 0.71 9.06
N ILE A 309 13.18 -0.39 8.30
CA ILE A 309 11.96 -1.12 7.92
C ILE A 309 11.94 -2.56 8.46
N GLY A 310 13.08 -3.06 8.93
CA GLY A 310 13.21 -4.34 9.62
C GLY A 310 12.84 -4.29 11.10
N THR A 311 12.97 -5.43 11.78
CA THR A 311 12.76 -5.58 13.23
C THR A 311 14.05 -6.12 13.85
N PRO A 312 14.67 -5.42 14.83
CA PRO A 312 15.85 -5.91 15.54
C PRO A 312 15.61 -7.29 16.16
N GLY A 313 16.51 -8.24 15.89
CA GLY A 313 16.45 -9.61 16.43
C GLY A 313 15.47 -10.55 15.72
N LEU A 314 14.84 -10.13 14.62
CA LEU A 314 13.96 -10.99 13.83
C LEU A 314 14.69 -12.24 13.31
N LEU A 315 15.98 -12.13 12.97
CA LEU A 315 16.78 -13.26 12.50
C LEU A 315 17.04 -14.27 13.62
N ALA A 316 17.27 -13.79 14.86
CA ALA A 316 17.37 -14.65 16.04
C ALA A 316 16.05 -15.41 16.30
N ALA A 317 14.89 -14.75 16.16
CA ALA A 317 13.59 -15.41 16.30
C ALA A 317 13.31 -16.46 15.20
N VAL A 318 13.78 -16.23 13.97
CA VAL A 318 13.76 -17.24 12.88
C VAL A 318 14.68 -18.41 13.22
N ARG A 319 15.91 -18.14 13.66
CA ARG A 319 16.91 -19.15 14.06
C ARG A 319 16.43 -20.03 15.22
N ALA A 320 15.70 -19.46 16.18
CA ALA A 320 15.08 -20.17 17.29
C ALA A 320 13.84 -21.00 16.88
N GLY A 321 13.34 -20.85 15.65
CA GLY A 321 12.12 -21.52 15.19
C GLY A 321 10.83 -20.95 15.81
N ASN A 322 10.86 -19.72 16.34
CA ASN A 322 9.73 -19.09 17.00
C ASN A 322 8.81 -18.32 16.03
N VAL A 323 9.27 -17.99 14.82
CA VAL A 323 8.47 -17.34 13.77
C VAL A 323 8.71 -17.98 12.40
N THR A 324 7.65 -18.10 11.61
CA THR A 324 7.71 -18.47 10.19
C THR A 324 7.64 -17.21 9.34
N LEU A 325 8.64 -17.01 8.48
CA LEU A 325 8.60 -15.97 7.46
C LEU A 325 8.17 -16.57 6.12
N VAL A 326 7.20 -15.92 5.47
CA VAL A 326 6.71 -16.29 4.14
C VAL A 326 7.11 -15.20 3.15
N ASN A 327 7.98 -15.44 2.18
CA ASN A 327 8.90 -16.58 2.10
C ASN A 327 10.06 -16.43 3.10
N ALA A 328 10.81 -17.51 3.30
CA ALA A 328 12.01 -17.51 4.14
C ALA A 328 12.98 -16.40 3.71
N LEU A 329 13.85 -15.96 4.61
CA LEU A 329 14.89 -14.96 4.26
C LEU A 329 15.91 -15.59 3.30
N GLY A 330 16.60 -14.76 2.52
CA GLY A 330 17.68 -15.19 1.63
C GLY A 330 17.27 -15.98 0.38
N VAL A 331 15.98 -16.26 0.16
CA VAL A 331 15.51 -16.95 -1.06
C VAL A 331 15.57 -16.10 -2.32
N GLY A 332 15.89 -14.80 -2.20
CA GLY A 332 16.11 -13.89 -3.33
C GLY A 332 17.31 -14.26 -4.20
N VAL A 333 18.23 -15.09 -3.69
CA VAL A 333 19.32 -15.71 -4.47
C VAL A 333 18.82 -16.42 -5.74
N LEU A 334 17.57 -16.92 -5.70
CA LEU A 334 16.90 -17.59 -6.80
C LEU A 334 16.35 -16.65 -7.88
N GLU A 335 16.18 -15.34 -7.61
CA GLU A 335 15.70 -14.36 -8.60
C GLU A 335 16.81 -13.86 -9.55
N SER A 336 18.09 -14.16 -9.25
CA SER A 336 19.22 -13.67 -10.06
C SER A 336 19.18 -14.21 -11.49
N GLN A 337 19.23 -13.34 -12.49
CA GLN A 337 19.11 -13.69 -13.92
C GLN A 337 20.00 -14.86 -14.35
N ALA A 338 21.23 -14.96 -13.83
CA ALA A 338 22.14 -16.06 -14.14
C ALA A 338 21.61 -17.45 -13.75
N MET A 339 20.69 -17.58 -12.78
CA MET A 339 20.08 -18.87 -12.41
C MET A 339 19.34 -19.53 -13.59
N LEU A 340 18.78 -18.74 -14.52
CA LEU A 340 18.11 -19.24 -15.72
C LEU A 340 19.05 -20.01 -16.66
N ALA A 341 20.37 -19.81 -16.58
CA ALA A 341 21.36 -20.60 -17.32
C ALA A 341 21.55 -22.02 -16.75
N PHE A 342 21.36 -22.21 -15.44
CA PHE A 342 21.68 -23.46 -14.74
C PHE A 342 20.45 -24.32 -14.45
N LEU A 343 19.28 -23.72 -14.24
CA LEU A 343 18.04 -24.43 -13.89
C LEU A 343 17.67 -25.58 -14.86
N PRO A 344 17.84 -25.47 -16.21
CA PRO A 344 17.60 -26.61 -17.10
C PRO A 344 18.50 -27.82 -16.81
N GLY A 345 19.80 -27.61 -16.60
CA GLY A 345 20.75 -28.68 -16.30
C GLY A 345 20.56 -29.28 -14.90
N ILE A 346 20.14 -28.46 -13.93
CA ILE A 346 19.78 -28.93 -12.58
C ILE A 346 18.49 -29.79 -12.65
N ALA A 347 17.49 -29.37 -13.43
CA ALA A 347 16.26 -30.15 -13.63
C ALA A 347 16.54 -31.53 -14.25
N GLU A 348 17.37 -31.59 -15.29
CA GLU A 348 17.78 -32.86 -15.91
C GLU A 348 18.56 -33.76 -14.96
N HIS A 349 19.46 -33.19 -14.13
CA HIS A 349 20.22 -33.95 -13.14
C HIS A 349 19.32 -34.55 -12.04
N LEU A 350 18.32 -33.80 -11.55
CA LEU A 350 17.46 -34.24 -10.44
C LEU A 350 16.30 -35.13 -10.89
N ASN A 351 15.63 -34.78 -11.99
CA ASN A 351 14.39 -35.40 -12.43
C ASN A 351 14.58 -36.37 -13.61
N GLY A 352 15.74 -36.32 -14.30
CA GLY A 352 16.00 -37.11 -15.51
C GLY A 352 15.23 -36.63 -16.75
N THR A 353 14.54 -35.49 -16.66
CA THR A 353 13.74 -34.88 -17.72
C THR A 353 14.00 -33.39 -17.82
N PRO A 354 13.95 -32.78 -19.02
CA PRO A 354 14.00 -31.33 -19.17
C PRO A 354 12.75 -30.67 -18.57
N LEU A 355 12.86 -29.38 -18.25
CA LEU A 355 11.75 -28.56 -17.75
C LEU A 355 10.53 -28.61 -18.68
N LYS A 356 9.33 -28.85 -18.13
CA LYS A 356 8.04 -28.81 -18.85
C LYS A 356 7.80 -27.45 -19.52
N LEU A 357 8.12 -26.36 -18.80
CA LEU A 357 8.16 -25.01 -19.33
C LEU A 357 9.62 -24.56 -19.43
N PRO A 358 10.18 -24.37 -20.64
CA PRO A 358 11.52 -23.82 -20.77
C PRO A 358 11.57 -22.38 -20.26
N ASN A 359 12.74 -21.93 -19.83
CA ASN A 359 12.99 -20.49 -19.66
C ASN A 359 13.62 -19.89 -20.92
N ILE A 360 13.60 -18.55 -20.99
CA ILE A 360 14.38 -17.78 -21.97
C ILE A 360 15.84 -18.27 -22.02
N ALA A 361 16.39 -18.40 -23.23
CA ALA A 361 17.76 -18.86 -23.41
C ALA A 361 18.73 -17.85 -22.78
N THR A 362 19.60 -18.36 -21.89
CA THR A 362 20.40 -17.54 -20.96
C THR A 362 21.80 -18.13 -20.84
N TRP A 363 22.83 -17.28 -20.92
CA TRP A 363 24.25 -17.64 -20.87
C TRP A 363 24.98 -16.78 -19.84
N TRP A 364 25.60 -17.39 -18.84
CA TRP A 364 26.41 -16.68 -17.85
C TRP A 364 27.83 -16.45 -18.38
N CYS A 365 28.24 -15.18 -18.49
CA CYS A 365 29.50 -14.80 -19.13
C CYS A 365 30.75 -15.03 -18.24
N GLY A 366 30.58 -15.65 -17.06
CA GLY A 366 31.70 -16.15 -16.25
C GLY A 366 32.31 -17.46 -16.73
N GLN A 367 31.67 -18.15 -17.68
CA GLN A 367 32.25 -19.29 -18.39
C GLN A 367 32.69 -18.84 -19.80
N GLN A 368 33.85 -19.32 -20.25
CA GLN A 368 34.50 -18.78 -21.45
C GLN A 368 33.74 -19.08 -22.75
N ALA A 369 33.15 -20.27 -22.89
CA ALA A 369 32.42 -20.64 -24.11
C ALA A 369 31.12 -19.85 -24.26
N GLU A 370 30.48 -19.57 -23.13
CA GLU A 370 29.26 -18.78 -22.96
C GLU A 370 29.54 -17.29 -23.24
N LEU A 371 30.65 -16.75 -22.72
CA LEU A 371 31.15 -15.41 -23.07
C LEU A 371 31.42 -15.29 -24.57
N ASP A 372 32.13 -16.24 -25.17
CA ASP A 372 32.44 -16.22 -26.61
C ASP A 372 31.17 -16.37 -27.47
N HIS A 373 30.17 -17.14 -27.01
CA HIS A 373 28.85 -17.22 -27.64
C HIS A 373 28.12 -15.87 -27.60
N VAL A 374 28.05 -15.22 -26.43
CA VAL A 374 27.39 -13.92 -26.24
C VAL A 374 28.09 -12.83 -27.07
N ARG A 375 29.44 -12.83 -27.14
CA ARG A 375 30.21 -11.92 -28.00
C ARG A 375 29.90 -12.13 -29.48
N ALA A 376 29.93 -13.37 -29.97
CA ALA A 376 29.65 -13.70 -31.37
C ALA A 376 28.19 -13.40 -31.80
N ARG A 377 27.27 -13.31 -30.85
CA ARG A 377 25.83 -13.10 -31.07
C ARG A 377 25.29 -11.81 -30.45
N ALA A 378 26.13 -10.85 -30.08
CA ALA A 378 25.70 -9.68 -29.30
C ALA A 378 24.56 -8.89 -29.95
N GLN A 379 24.43 -8.88 -31.28
CA GLN A 379 23.30 -8.27 -32.00
C GLN A 379 21.93 -8.92 -31.76
N ASP A 380 21.88 -10.17 -31.28
CA ASP A 380 20.65 -10.94 -31.03
C ASP A 380 20.31 -11.02 -29.53
N MET A 381 21.05 -10.29 -28.68
CA MET A 381 21.03 -10.47 -27.22
C MET A 381 20.64 -9.20 -26.46
N VAL A 382 20.10 -9.41 -25.27
CA VAL A 382 20.09 -8.47 -24.14
C VAL A 382 21.18 -8.91 -23.18
N ILE A 383 22.05 -8.00 -22.75
CA ILE A 383 23.18 -8.30 -21.88
C ILE A 383 23.15 -7.36 -20.68
N GLY A 384 23.18 -7.91 -19.47
CA GLY A 384 23.09 -7.15 -18.23
C GLY A 384 23.73 -7.85 -17.04
N PRO A 385 23.56 -7.32 -15.81
CA PRO A 385 24.20 -7.88 -14.62
C PRO A 385 23.65 -9.27 -14.26
N ALA A 386 24.54 -10.25 -14.10
CA ALA A 386 24.22 -11.64 -13.76
C ALA A 386 23.39 -11.80 -12.48
N LEU A 387 23.65 -10.94 -11.49
CA LEU A 387 23.04 -10.95 -10.16
C LEU A 387 21.77 -10.07 -10.06
N ALA A 388 21.36 -9.41 -11.15
CA ALA A 388 20.13 -8.63 -11.15
C ALA A 388 18.91 -9.52 -10.86
N THR A 389 18.02 -9.08 -9.97
CA THR A 389 16.75 -9.76 -9.65
C THR A 389 15.58 -9.24 -10.48
N ARG A 390 15.72 -8.11 -11.18
CA ARG A 390 14.69 -7.57 -12.08
C ARG A 390 14.75 -8.24 -13.45
N LEU A 391 13.69 -8.11 -14.25
CA LEU A 391 13.68 -8.66 -15.61
C LEU A 391 14.78 -8.02 -16.49
N PRO A 392 15.16 -8.62 -17.64
CA PRO A 392 16.33 -8.21 -18.44
C PRO A 392 16.41 -6.80 -19.07
N PHE A 393 15.38 -5.97 -19.31
CA PHE A 393 13.93 -6.11 -19.14
C PHE A 393 13.38 -4.93 -18.30
N GLU A 394 13.96 -4.70 -17.13
CA GLU A 394 13.57 -3.71 -16.12
C GLU A 394 14.82 -3.09 -15.43
N THR A 395 16.03 -3.42 -15.88
CA THR A 395 17.31 -2.96 -15.29
C THR A 395 17.69 -1.56 -15.75
N GLY A 396 17.93 -0.67 -14.78
CA GLY A 396 18.41 0.71 -15.03
C GLY A 396 19.94 0.88 -14.98
N GLY A 397 20.70 -0.21 -14.85
CA GLY A 397 22.18 -0.19 -14.89
C GLY A 397 22.73 -0.28 -16.32
N THR A 398 24.05 -0.29 -16.46
CA THR A 398 24.74 -0.53 -17.74
C THR A 398 24.28 -1.86 -18.34
N HIS A 399 23.77 -1.80 -19.55
CA HIS A 399 23.31 -2.96 -20.32
C HIS A 399 23.67 -2.79 -21.79
N ALA A 400 23.77 -3.89 -22.52
CA ALA A 400 23.85 -3.87 -23.97
C ALA A 400 22.60 -4.50 -24.57
N LEU A 401 22.17 -3.93 -25.68
CA LEU A 401 20.98 -4.33 -26.41
C LEU A 401 21.31 -4.38 -27.90
N ALA A 402 21.11 -5.54 -28.53
CA ALA A 402 21.28 -5.72 -29.96
C ALA A 402 22.63 -5.15 -30.47
N GLY A 403 23.72 -5.54 -29.80
CA GLY A 403 25.08 -5.14 -30.13
C GLY A 403 25.43 -3.69 -29.78
N ARG A 404 24.55 -2.95 -29.10
CA ARG A 404 24.76 -1.55 -28.71
C ARG A 404 24.70 -1.39 -27.20
N MET A 405 25.76 -0.84 -26.63
CA MET A 405 25.78 -0.46 -25.22
C MET A 405 24.84 0.72 -24.96
N ARG A 406 24.10 0.67 -23.85
CA ARG A 406 23.36 1.80 -23.27
C ARG A 406 23.97 2.11 -21.90
N GLY A 407 24.79 3.15 -21.85
CA GLY A 407 25.56 3.54 -20.67
C GLY A 407 26.74 4.42 -21.05
N ASP A 408 27.78 4.42 -20.22
CA ASP A 408 29.06 5.05 -20.54
C ASP A 408 29.62 4.51 -21.86
N GLY A 409 30.26 5.37 -22.65
CA GLY A 409 30.68 5.12 -24.03
C GLY A 409 31.88 4.18 -24.21
N GLN A 410 31.95 3.09 -23.43
CA GLN A 410 32.89 2.01 -23.65
C GLN A 410 32.54 1.21 -24.93
N ASP A 411 33.52 0.47 -25.44
CA ASP A 411 33.27 -0.53 -26.48
C ASP A 411 32.67 -1.82 -25.88
N LEU A 412 31.75 -2.45 -26.62
CA LEU A 412 31.00 -3.61 -26.13
C LEU A 412 31.88 -4.84 -25.92
N ASP A 413 32.86 -5.08 -26.79
CA ASP A 413 33.72 -6.25 -26.69
C ASP A 413 34.66 -6.15 -25.48
N ASN A 414 35.24 -4.96 -25.27
CA ASN A 414 36.05 -4.68 -24.08
C ASN A 414 35.23 -4.82 -22.78
N TRP A 415 34.01 -4.26 -22.74
CA TRP A 415 33.14 -4.37 -21.55
C TRP A 415 32.80 -5.83 -21.22
N LEU A 416 32.48 -6.64 -22.24
CA LEU A 416 32.23 -8.07 -22.09
C LEU A 416 33.44 -8.85 -21.56
N VAL A 417 34.64 -8.56 -22.08
CA VAL A 417 35.89 -9.21 -21.64
C VAL A 417 36.29 -8.80 -20.21
N GLU A 418 36.16 -7.51 -19.86
CA GLU A 418 36.52 -7.01 -18.54
C GLU A 418 35.55 -7.43 -17.42
N ASN A 419 34.25 -7.57 -17.74
CA ASN A 419 33.19 -7.75 -16.74
C ASN A 419 32.48 -9.11 -16.81
N GLY A 420 32.89 -10.01 -17.70
CA GLY A 420 32.24 -11.30 -18.00
C GLY A 420 31.63 -12.05 -16.80
N PRO A 421 32.37 -12.33 -15.70
CA PRO A 421 31.84 -13.01 -14.52
C PRO A 421 30.61 -12.34 -13.88
N GLY A 422 30.50 -11.02 -13.98
CA GLY A 422 29.36 -10.23 -13.48
C GLY A 422 28.21 -10.08 -14.50
N LEU A 423 28.30 -10.68 -15.69
CA LEU A 423 27.36 -10.47 -16.79
C LEU A 423 26.61 -11.75 -17.21
N VAL A 424 25.42 -11.54 -17.76
CA VAL A 424 24.58 -12.58 -18.37
C VAL A 424 24.07 -12.06 -19.71
N GLY A 425 24.11 -12.91 -20.73
CA GLY A 425 23.48 -12.68 -22.03
C GLY A 425 22.19 -13.49 -22.13
N GLN A 426 21.15 -12.91 -22.71
CA GLN A 426 19.83 -13.53 -22.90
C GLN A 426 19.31 -13.22 -24.30
N GLU A 427 18.64 -14.20 -24.92
CA GLU A 427 18.13 -14.05 -26.29
C GLU A 427 17.09 -12.91 -26.38
N LEU A 428 17.16 -12.11 -27.44
CA LEU A 428 16.18 -11.05 -27.69
C LEU A 428 14.87 -11.66 -28.21
N VAL A 429 13.95 -11.96 -27.30
CA VAL A 429 12.69 -12.64 -27.63
C VAL A 429 11.59 -11.67 -28.08
N THR A 430 10.89 -12.08 -29.14
CA THR A 430 9.63 -11.48 -29.58
C THR A 430 8.47 -12.22 -28.93
N LEU A 431 7.67 -11.52 -28.13
CA LEU A 431 6.58 -12.10 -27.35
C LEU A 431 5.24 -11.98 -28.08
N SER A 432 4.27 -12.84 -27.75
CA SER A 432 2.95 -12.78 -28.37
C SER A 432 2.20 -11.47 -28.10
N THR A 433 1.32 -11.12 -29.04
CA THR A 433 0.42 -9.99 -28.91
C THR A 433 -0.96 -10.39 -28.42
N THR A 434 -1.53 -9.59 -27.53
CA THR A 434 -2.96 -9.63 -27.16
C THR A 434 -3.67 -8.42 -27.77
N PRO A 435 -4.96 -8.51 -28.13
CA PRO A 435 -5.74 -7.32 -28.43
C PRO A 435 -5.84 -6.41 -27.20
N VAL A 436 -5.83 -5.11 -27.43
CA VAL A 436 -6.27 -4.08 -26.48
C VAL A 436 -7.29 -3.16 -27.13
N TRP A 437 -8.16 -2.57 -26.31
CA TRP A 437 -9.08 -1.53 -26.77
C TRP A 437 -8.38 -0.17 -26.74
N GLN A 438 -8.14 0.42 -27.90
CA GLN A 438 -7.53 1.75 -28.03
C GLN A 438 -8.25 2.55 -29.13
N ASP A 439 -8.54 3.82 -28.87
CA ASP A 439 -9.09 4.79 -29.84
C ASP A 439 -10.34 4.29 -30.60
N GLY A 440 -11.15 3.45 -29.94
CA GLY A 440 -12.39 2.87 -30.49
C GLY A 440 -12.20 1.60 -31.34
N ALA A 441 -11.01 1.00 -31.34
CA ALA A 441 -10.68 -0.21 -32.10
C ALA A 441 -9.91 -1.24 -31.25
N LEU A 442 -9.84 -2.48 -31.75
CA LEU A 442 -8.91 -3.49 -31.25
C LEU A 442 -7.57 -3.35 -31.99
N VAL A 443 -6.47 -3.30 -31.24
CA VAL A 443 -5.10 -3.27 -31.78
C VAL A 443 -4.20 -4.28 -31.05
N PRO A 444 -3.25 -4.95 -31.72
CA PRO A 444 -2.33 -5.87 -31.06
C PRO A 444 -1.31 -5.10 -30.22
N ARG A 445 -1.00 -5.59 -29.03
CA ARG A 445 0.13 -5.14 -28.21
C ARG A 445 0.84 -6.33 -27.55
N PRO A 446 2.17 -6.32 -27.43
CA PRO A 446 2.92 -7.41 -26.81
C PRO A 446 2.57 -7.53 -25.33
N MET A 447 2.65 -8.75 -24.79
CA MET A 447 2.35 -8.99 -23.38
C MET A 447 3.29 -9.96 -22.67
N THR A 448 3.34 -9.84 -21.34
CA THR A 448 3.73 -10.90 -20.41
C THR A 448 2.63 -11.10 -19.40
N ILE A 449 2.56 -12.29 -18.81
CA ILE A 449 1.63 -12.63 -17.74
C ILE A 449 2.43 -12.91 -16.47
N ARG A 450 2.03 -12.29 -15.35
CA ARG A 450 2.50 -12.69 -14.02
C ARG A 450 1.51 -13.67 -13.41
N VAL A 451 1.95 -14.91 -13.20
CA VAL A 451 1.19 -15.99 -12.56
C VAL A 451 1.63 -16.13 -11.11
N PHE A 452 0.72 -16.46 -10.19
CA PHE A 452 1.00 -16.61 -8.76
C PHE A 452 0.76 -18.03 -8.28
N LEU A 453 1.67 -18.54 -7.42
CA LEU A 453 1.56 -19.84 -6.77
C LEU A 453 1.59 -19.68 -5.24
N ALA A 454 0.81 -20.50 -4.55
CA ALA A 454 0.74 -20.56 -3.09
C ALA A 454 0.87 -22.00 -2.61
N ARG A 455 1.75 -22.25 -1.63
CA ARG A 455 1.88 -23.56 -0.97
C ARG A 455 0.77 -23.70 0.09
N THR A 456 0.06 -24.81 0.03
CA THR A 456 -0.97 -25.23 1.00
C THR A 456 -0.57 -26.60 1.58
N PRO A 457 -1.30 -27.13 2.57
CA PRO A 457 -1.05 -28.49 3.10
C PRO A 457 -1.12 -29.58 2.02
N ASP A 458 -1.87 -29.35 0.94
CA ASP A 458 -2.08 -30.28 -0.17
C ASP A 458 -1.10 -30.08 -1.35
N GLY A 459 -0.11 -29.18 -1.20
CA GLY A 459 0.90 -28.87 -2.22
C GLY A 459 0.76 -27.46 -2.83
N TRP A 460 1.24 -27.28 -4.06
CA TRP A 460 1.17 -25.99 -4.74
C TRP A 460 -0.19 -25.76 -5.41
N GLN A 461 -0.83 -24.63 -5.07
CA GLN A 461 -2.00 -24.10 -5.76
C GLN A 461 -1.55 -23.00 -6.73
N VAL A 462 -1.97 -23.09 -7.99
CA VAL A 462 -1.74 -22.07 -9.03
C VAL A 462 -2.97 -21.19 -9.12
N MET A 463 -2.80 -19.86 -9.06
CA MET A 463 -3.90 -18.92 -9.26
C MET A 463 -4.50 -19.15 -10.66
N PRO A 464 -5.83 -19.31 -10.83
CA PRO A 464 -6.43 -19.48 -12.16
C PRO A 464 -6.56 -18.12 -12.87
N GLY A 465 -5.42 -17.61 -13.32
CA GLY A 465 -5.23 -16.28 -13.88
C GLY A 465 -4.02 -15.57 -13.28
N GLY A 466 -4.08 -14.24 -13.28
CA GLY A 466 -3.01 -13.35 -12.88
C GLY A 466 -3.28 -11.95 -13.40
N PHE A 467 -2.24 -11.19 -13.72
CA PHE A 467 -2.39 -9.99 -14.54
C PHE A 467 -1.38 -10.00 -15.68
N ALA A 468 -1.77 -9.44 -16.82
CA ALA A 468 -0.89 -9.25 -17.95
C ALA A 468 -0.35 -7.81 -17.97
N ARG A 469 0.95 -7.65 -18.21
CA ARG A 469 1.56 -6.37 -18.57
C ARG A 469 1.51 -6.27 -20.09
N VAL A 470 1.03 -5.16 -20.61
CA VAL A 470 0.81 -4.97 -22.04
C VAL A 470 1.55 -3.73 -22.53
N GLY A 471 2.36 -3.88 -23.58
CA GLY A 471 3.18 -2.79 -24.13
C GLY A 471 2.34 -1.61 -24.64
N SER A 472 2.86 -0.40 -24.50
CA SER A 472 2.23 0.82 -25.04
C SER A 472 2.39 0.93 -26.56
N SER A 473 3.46 0.35 -27.11
CA SER A 473 3.83 0.39 -28.53
C SER A 473 3.57 -0.92 -29.26
N ALA A 474 3.64 -0.88 -30.59
CA ALA A 474 3.54 -2.07 -31.46
C ALA A 474 4.88 -2.80 -31.68
N ASP A 475 5.99 -2.37 -31.04
CA ASP A 475 7.25 -3.11 -31.03
C ASP A 475 7.08 -4.35 -30.14
N ALA A 476 7.07 -5.55 -30.71
CA ALA A 476 6.81 -6.79 -29.98
C ALA A 476 8.03 -7.38 -29.24
N THR A 477 9.16 -6.68 -29.23
CA THR A 477 10.29 -7.06 -28.35
C THR A 477 9.91 -6.84 -26.89
N ALA A 478 10.36 -7.73 -26.00
CA ALA A 478 10.06 -7.65 -24.56
C ALA A 478 10.46 -6.30 -23.91
N ILE A 479 11.38 -5.55 -24.52
CA ILE A 479 11.93 -4.28 -24.01
C ILE A 479 10.96 -3.10 -24.19
N SER A 480 10.12 -3.11 -25.22
CA SER A 480 9.16 -2.02 -25.46
C SER A 480 8.16 -1.87 -24.29
N MET A 481 7.97 -2.96 -23.54
CA MET A 481 7.11 -3.04 -22.37
C MET A 481 7.58 -2.18 -21.19
N GLN A 482 8.83 -1.69 -21.18
CA GLN A 482 9.32 -0.74 -20.18
C GLN A 482 8.57 0.61 -20.21
N GLN A 483 8.12 1.05 -21.38
CA GLN A 483 7.70 2.44 -21.58
C GLN A 483 6.19 2.63 -21.40
N GLY A 484 5.73 2.58 -20.14
CA GLY A 484 4.37 3.00 -19.77
C GLY A 484 3.27 2.08 -20.29
N GLY A 485 3.48 0.76 -20.20
CA GLY A 485 2.47 -0.24 -20.52
C GLY A 485 1.26 -0.24 -19.57
N SER A 486 0.18 -0.89 -19.99
CA SER A 486 -1.04 -1.08 -19.21
C SER A 486 -1.08 -2.47 -18.55
N ALA A 487 -1.95 -2.63 -17.55
CA ALA A 487 -2.17 -3.87 -16.83
C ALA A 487 -3.58 -4.40 -17.15
N ALA A 488 -3.66 -5.57 -17.79
CA ALA A 488 -4.90 -6.30 -18.04
C ALA A 488 -5.11 -7.40 -16.99
N ASP A 489 -6.34 -7.84 -16.81
CA ASP A 489 -6.67 -9.10 -16.14
C ASP A 489 -6.37 -10.30 -17.06
N VAL A 490 -6.22 -11.49 -16.48
CA VAL A 490 -6.07 -12.76 -17.22
C VAL A 490 -7.21 -13.68 -16.82
N TRP A 491 -8.08 -14.02 -17.77
CA TRP A 491 -9.21 -14.93 -17.59
C TRP A 491 -8.84 -16.33 -18.06
N VAL A 492 -8.77 -17.26 -17.12
CA VAL A 492 -8.83 -18.69 -17.44
C VAL A 492 -10.30 -19.05 -17.63
N VAL A 493 -10.64 -19.56 -18.81
CA VAL A 493 -12.01 -19.87 -19.25
C VAL A 493 -12.17 -21.38 -19.40
N SER A 494 -13.21 -21.94 -18.79
CA SER A 494 -13.62 -23.33 -18.99
C SER A 494 -14.74 -23.43 -20.05
N ASP A 495 -14.79 -24.54 -20.78
CA ASP A 495 -15.95 -24.86 -21.62
C ASP A 495 -17.18 -25.25 -20.76
N ASP A 496 -16.95 -25.74 -19.53
CA ASP A 496 -17.96 -26.17 -18.57
C ASP A 496 -18.22 -25.11 -17.46
N PRO A 497 -19.39 -25.11 -16.80
CA PRO A 497 -19.67 -24.20 -15.69
C PRO A 497 -18.68 -24.37 -14.51
N VAL A 498 -18.01 -23.28 -14.16
CA VAL A 498 -17.05 -23.26 -13.05
C VAL A 498 -17.72 -23.11 -11.67
N PRO A 499 -17.14 -23.66 -10.58
CA PRO A 499 -17.69 -23.50 -9.24
C PRO A 499 -17.82 -22.03 -8.79
N ASP A 500 -18.95 -21.69 -8.15
CA ASP A 500 -19.16 -20.39 -7.49
C ASP A 500 -18.39 -20.33 -6.16
N GLU A 501 -17.06 -20.24 -6.26
CA GLU A 501 -16.22 -20.01 -5.10
C GLU A 501 -16.23 -18.54 -4.69
N THR A 502 -16.27 -18.31 -3.39
CA THR A 502 -16.32 -16.99 -2.74
C THR A 502 -15.23 -16.91 -1.66
N MET A 503 -15.03 -15.74 -1.05
CA MET A 503 -14.28 -15.63 0.22
C MET A 503 -15.20 -15.72 1.46
N LEU A 504 -16.52 -15.76 1.26
CA LEU A 504 -17.49 -15.79 2.36
C LEU A 504 -17.33 -17.11 3.12
N ALA A 505 -17.31 -17.04 4.44
CA ALA A 505 -17.34 -18.24 5.26
C ALA A 505 -18.70 -18.93 5.10
N GLN A 506 -18.70 -20.24 4.82
CA GLN A 506 -19.90 -21.03 5.06
C GLN A 506 -20.15 -21.05 6.59
N PRO A 507 -21.39 -20.82 7.07
CA PRO A 507 -21.68 -20.71 8.49
C PRO A 507 -21.65 -22.09 9.17
N LEU A 508 -20.43 -22.60 9.42
CA LEU A 508 -20.18 -23.87 10.11
C LEU A 508 -20.24 -23.76 11.64
N HIS A 509 -20.33 -22.54 12.18
CA HIS A 509 -20.41 -22.26 13.61
C HIS A 509 -21.50 -21.25 13.92
N ALA A 510 -21.98 -21.27 15.16
CA ALA A 510 -22.86 -20.22 15.68
C ALA A 510 -22.17 -18.85 15.54
N PHE A 511 -22.93 -17.83 15.13
CA PHE A 511 -22.43 -16.48 14.93
C PHE A 511 -21.82 -15.94 16.23
N ALA A 512 -20.49 -15.87 16.28
CA ALA A 512 -19.76 -15.14 17.29
C ALA A 512 -19.51 -13.71 16.79
N ARG A 513 -19.76 -12.71 17.63
CA ARG A 513 -19.32 -11.34 17.35
C ARG A 513 -17.79 -11.35 17.31
N ALA A 514 -17.20 -10.93 16.19
CA ALA A 514 -15.77 -10.73 16.11
C ALA A 514 -15.38 -9.55 17.02
N GLU A 515 -14.55 -9.79 18.02
CA GLU A 515 -14.00 -8.74 18.86
C GLU A 515 -13.00 -7.89 18.05
N PRO A 516 -12.98 -6.55 18.23
CA PRO A 516 -12.01 -5.68 17.55
C PRO A 516 -10.58 -6.11 17.86
N GLY A 517 -9.79 -6.38 16.82
CA GLY A 517 -8.39 -6.77 16.98
C GLY A 517 -7.57 -5.71 17.73
N ALA A 518 -6.66 -6.17 18.61
CA ALA A 518 -5.75 -5.32 19.37
C ALA A 518 -5.02 -4.32 18.45
N LEU A 519 -5.09 -3.03 18.81
CA LEU A 519 -4.59 -1.92 18.01
C LEU A 519 -3.07 -1.74 18.20
N PRO A 520 -2.25 -1.81 17.13
CA PRO A 520 -0.82 -1.52 17.23
C PRO A 520 -0.56 -0.11 17.78
N SER A 521 0.44 0.03 18.65
CA SER A 521 0.72 1.30 19.35
C SER A 521 1.00 2.46 18.38
N ARG A 522 1.71 2.19 17.28
CA ARG A 522 1.95 3.17 16.20
C ARG A 522 0.68 3.56 15.44
N ALA A 523 -0.28 2.65 15.27
CA ALA A 523 -1.57 2.98 14.65
C ALA A 523 -2.42 3.87 15.58
N ALA A 524 -2.33 3.65 16.89
CA ALA A 524 -2.91 4.53 17.91
C ALA A 524 -2.26 5.92 17.91
N ASP A 525 -0.93 5.99 17.81
CA ASP A 525 -0.17 7.24 17.72
C ASP A 525 -0.55 8.07 16.48
N ASN A 526 -0.61 7.45 15.30
CA ASN A 526 -1.07 8.14 14.08
C ASN A 526 -2.53 8.63 14.19
N LEU A 527 -3.43 7.87 14.83
CA LEU A 527 -4.81 8.31 15.07
C LEU A 527 -4.90 9.47 16.05
N TYR A 528 -4.12 9.42 17.14
CA TYR A 528 -4.00 10.49 18.13
C TYR A 528 -3.48 11.78 17.49
N TRP A 529 -2.36 11.72 16.77
CA TRP A 529 -1.78 12.89 16.09
C TRP A 529 -2.64 13.41 14.95
N LEU A 530 -3.33 12.55 14.18
CA LEU A 530 -4.32 12.99 13.20
C LEU A 530 -5.40 13.86 13.85
N GLY A 531 -5.97 13.41 14.97
CA GLY A 531 -6.97 14.19 15.73
C GLY A 531 -6.44 15.56 16.12
N ARG A 532 -5.18 15.65 16.56
CA ARG A 532 -4.51 16.91 16.90
C ARG A 532 -4.26 17.81 15.68
N TYR A 533 -3.70 17.27 14.59
CA TYR A 533 -3.36 18.08 13.41
C TYR A 533 -4.60 18.61 12.70
N VAL A 534 -5.70 17.85 12.65
CA VAL A 534 -6.98 18.31 12.10
C VAL A 534 -7.57 19.44 12.94
N GLU A 535 -7.58 19.29 14.27
CA GLU A 535 -8.07 20.33 15.18
C GLU A 535 -7.22 21.60 15.13
N ARG A 536 -5.89 21.45 15.15
CA ARG A 536 -4.95 22.58 14.98
C ARG A 536 -5.17 23.28 13.65
N THR A 537 -5.45 22.54 12.58
CA THR A 537 -5.81 23.12 11.28
C THR A 537 -7.11 23.93 11.38
N GLU A 538 -8.16 23.44 12.07
CA GLU A 538 -9.39 24.21 12.30
C GLU A 538 -9.12 25.53 13.06
N GLY A 539 -8.33 25.47 14.15
CA GLY A 539 -7.97 26.64 14.94
C GLY A 539 -7.16 27.69 14.16
N LEU A 540 -6.13 27.25 13.42
CA LEU A 540 -5.29 28.13 12.60
C LEU A 540 -6.07 28.74 11.42
N LEU A 541 -7.01 28.00 10.81
CA LEU A 541 -7.93 28.54 9.80
C LEU A 541 -8.81 29.66 10.38
N ARG A 542 -9.31 29.50 11.61
CA ARG A 542 -10.15 30.52 12.29
C ARG A 542 -9.36 31.78 12.61
N LEU A 543 -8.14 31.65 13.15
CA LEU A 543 -7.23 32.79 13.40
C LEU A 543 -6.85 33.51 12.09
N THR A 544 -6.49 32.76 11.05
CA THR A 544 -6.12 33.33 9.73
C THR A 544 -7.31 34.05 9.09
N ARG A 545 -8.52 33.50 9.20
CA ARG A 545 -9.77 34.16 8.76
C ARG A 545 -10.01 35.46 9.52
N ALA A 546 -9.87 35.43 10.84
CA ALA A 546 -10.12 36.57 11.71
C ALA A 546 -9.12 37.72 11.50
N TYR A 547 -7.87 37.41 11.14
CA TYR A 547 -6.87 38.39 10.70
C TYR A 547 -7.27 39.03 9.35
N ASN A 548 -7.52 38.20 8.35
CA ASN A 548 -7.76 38.66 6.97
C ASN A 548 -9.05 39.49 6.85
N ALA A 549 -10.14 39.08 7.52
CA ALA A 549 -11.40 39.81 7.55
C ALA A 549 -11.31 41.20 8.22
N ARG A 550 -10.17 41.54 8.84
CA ARG A 550 -9.93 42.81 9.53
C ARG A 550 -8.90 43.69 8.84
N LEU A 551 -8.27 43.23 7.74
CA LEU A 551 -7.25 44.00 7.01
C LEU A 551 -7.78 45.36 6.52
N ASP A 552 -9.04 45.40 6.09
CA ASP A 552 -9.73 46.62 5.62
C ASP A 552 -10.65 47.26 6.69
N GLU A 553 -10.74 46.67 7.89
CA GLU A 553 -11.56 47.22 8.99
C GLU A 553 -10.89 48.44 9.64
N SER A 554 -11.54 49.60 9.54
CA SER A 554 -11.05 50.83 10.16
C SER A 554 -11.11 50.77 11.68
N GLY A 555 -9.96 50.97 12.34
CA GLY A 555 -9.83 50.96 13.80
C GLY A 555 -9.38 49.61 14.40
N SER A 556 -9.21 48.56 13.60
CA SER A 556 -8.83 47.22 14.05
C SER A 556 -7.33 47.02 14.33
N SER A 557 -6.48 48.05 14.18
CA SER A 557 -5.02 47.90 14.11
C SER A 557 -4.37 47.21 15.31
N ALA A 558 -4.82 47.54 16.53
CA ALA A 558 -4.34 46.89 17.75
C ALA A 558 -4.79 45.42 17.84
N LEU A 559 -6.04 45.13 17.47
CA LEU A 559 -6.58 43.77 17.44
C LEU A 559 -5.87 42.89 16.39
N ARG A 560 -5.60 43.44 15.21
CA ARG A 560 -4.75 42.82 14.17
C ARG A 560 -3.35 42.51 14.67
N ALA A 561 -2.74 43.41 15.44
CA ALA A 561 -1.41 43.18 16.03
C ALA A 561 -1.43 42.02 17.04
N ALA A 562 -2.49 41.90 17.85
CA ALA A 562 -2.69 40.76 18.75
C ALA A 562 -2.85 39.43 17.98
N ILE A 563 -3.72 39.38 16.95
CA ILE A 563 -3.88 38.17 16.11
C ILE A 563 -2.58 37.81 15.39
N LYS A 564 -1.83 38.81 14.90
CA LYS A 564 -0.51 38.62 14.28
C LYS A 564 0.51 38.03 15.26
N SER A 565 0.51 38.47 16.51
CA SER A 565 1.36 37.92 17.57
C SER A 565 0.98 36.46 17.89
N GLU A 566 -0.32 36.15 17.99
CA GLU A 566 -0.82 34.80 18.22
C GLU A 566 -0.41 33.85 17.08
N LEU A 567 -0.65 34.24 15.82
CA LEU A 567 -0.24 33.47 14.63
C LEU A 567 1.28 33.25 14.56
N ALA A 568 2.08 34.25 14.93
CA ALA A 568 3.53 34.12 15.02
C ALA A 568 3.97 33.12 16.10
N GLY A 569 3.22 33.01 17.22
CA GLY A 569 3.44 31.99 18.25
C GLY A 569 3.28 30.55 17.74
N TYR A 570 2.41 30.34 16.74
CA TYR A 570 2.27 29.07 16.01
C TYR A 570 3.24 28.93 14.82
N GLY A 571 4.12 29.91 14.58
CA GLY A 571 5.06 29.90 13.46
C GLY A 571 4.41 30.16 12.10
N LEU A 572 3.28 30.86 12.05
CA LEU A 572 2.62 31.31 10.83
C LEU A 572 2.97 32.77 10.54
N ASP A 573 3.23 33.07 9.26
CA ASP A 573 3.39 34.42 8.75
C ASP A 573 2.03 34.94 8.24
N PRO A 574 1.40 35.93 8.90
CA PRO A 574 0.08 36.41 8.52
C PRO A 574 0.07 37.33 7.30
N GLU A 575 1.23 37.75 6.78
CA GLU A 575 1.29 38.48 5.50
C GLU A 575 1.06 37.54 4.30
N GLN A 576 1.15 36.21 4.50
CA GLN A 576 0.79 35.21 3.50
C GLN A 576 -0.73 34.98 3.52
N PRO A 577 -1.44 35.08 2.37
CA PRO A 577 -2.89 34.83 2.31
C PRO A 577 -3.29 33.43 2.81
N LEU A 578 -2.41 32.45 2.58
CA LEU A 578 -2.53 31.07 3.04
C LEU A 578 -1.16 30.62 3.58
N PRO A 579 -0.89 30.76 4.90
CA PRO A 579 0.46 30.61 5.44
C PRO A 579 1.06 29.20 5.28
N GLN A 580 2.33 29.10 4.92
CA GLN A 580 2.99 27.79 4.72
C GLN A 580 2.97 26.88 5.98
N GLY A 581 2.88 27.46 7.18
CA GLY A 581 2.71 26.71 8.43
C GLY A 581 1.39 25.96 8.53
N LEU A 582 0.30 26.55 8.00
CA LEU A 582 -1.01 25.90 7.88
C LEU A 582 -0.92 24.72 6.91
N ILE A 583 -0.31 24.94 5.74
CA ILE A 583 -0.12 23.90 4.71
C ILE A 583 0.61 22.68 5.27
N ARG A 584 1.73 22.91 5.98
CA ARG A 584 2.48 21.82 6.65
C ARG A 584 1.66 21.10 7.71
N THR A 585 0.83 21.82 8.47
CA THR A 585 -0.01 21.22 9.54
C THR A 585 -1.06 20.28 8.95
N LEU A 586 -1.74 20.65 7.86
CA LEU A 586 -2.63 19.74 7.15
C LEU A 586 -1.86 18.58 6.51
N GLY A 587 -0.69 18.83 5.90
CA GLY A 587 0.16 17.78 5.35
C GLY A 587 0.59 16.73 6.40
N HIS A 588 0.79 17.13 7.65
CA HIS A 588 1.02 16.20 8.76
C HIS A 588 -0.25 15.37 9.11
N ALA A 589 -1.45 15.96 9.03
CA ALA A 589 -2.70 15.21 9.18
C ALA A 589 -2.85 14.16 8.07
N VAL A 590 -2.66 14.54 6.80
CA VAL A 590 -2.71 13.64 5.65
C VAL A 590 -1.65 12.54 5.76
N GLY A 591 -0.42 12.89 6.14
CA GLY A 591 0.67 11.94 6.37
C GLY A 591 0.37 10.93 7.48
N ALA A 592 -0.24 11.37 8.59
CA ALA A 592 -0.70 10.49 9.66
C ALA A 592 -1.82 9.56 9.17
N ALA A 593 -2.86 10.09 8.53
CA ALA A 593 -3.97 9.31 7.97
C ALA A 593 -3.52 8.29 6.90
N SER A 594 -2.53 8.64 6.08
CA SER A 594 -1.99 7.77 5.01
C SER A 594 -1.43 6.45 5.56
N ARG A 595 -0.85 6.46 6.78
CA ARG A 595 -0.27 5.29 7.45
C ARG A 595 -1.32 4.31 8.00
N ILE A 596 -2.57 4.74 8.07
CA ILE A 596 -3.72 4.04 8.67
C ILE A 596 -4.96 4.13 7.75
N ARG A 597 -4.74 4.20 6.43
CA ARG A 597 -5.79 4.37 5.42
C ARG A 597 -6.86 3.26 5.45
N ASP A 598 -6.49 2.06 5.91
CA ASP A 598 -7.38 0.92 6.15
C ASP A 598 -8.44 1.17 7.24
N ARG A 599 -8.33 2.26 8.02
CA ARG A 599 -9.25 2.63 9.12
C ARG A 599 -10.30 3.67 8.75
N PHE A 600 -10.28 4.20 7.53
CA PHE A 600 -11.26 5.19 7.05
C PHE A 600 -12.25 4.58 6.07
N SER A 601 -13.46 5.15 6.02
CA SER A 601 -14.34 4.93 4.87
C SER A 601 -13.75 5.56 3.60
N ILE A 602 -14.20 5.11 2.43
CA ILE A 602 -13.79 5.68 1.14
C ILE A 602 -14.08 7.20 1.14
N ASP A 603 -15.27 7.60 1.58
CA ASP A 603 -15.67 9.00 1.66
C ASP A 603 -14.82 9.82 2.65
N GLY A 604 -14.49 9.24 3.81
CA GLY A 604 -13.66 9.90 4.82
C GLY A 604 -12.22 10.14 4.31
N TRP A 605 -11.64 9.18 3.59
CA TRP A 605 -10.36 9.35 2.92
C TRP A 605 -10.44 10.39 1.79
N ALA A 606 -11.47 10.30 0.94
CA ALA A 606 -11.68 11.22 -0.18
C ALA A 606 -11.84 12.68 0.29
N ALA A 607 -12.59 12.91 1.37
CA ALA A 607 -12.78 14.25 1.95
C ALA A 607 -11.47 14.88 2.46
N LEU A 608 -10.55 14.08 3.03
CA LEU A 608 -9.25 14.57 3.50
C LEU A 608 -8.32 14.92 2.33
N VAL A 609 -8.30 14.09 1.28
CA VAL A 609 -7.51 14.32 0.06
C VAL A 609 -8.06 15.52 -0.75
N ASP A 610 -9.38 15.69 -0.82
CA ASP A 610 -10.02 16.86 -1.45
C ASP A 610 -9.76 18.16 -0.67
N LEU A 611 -9.73 18.11 0.66
CA LEU A 611 -9.32 19.24 1.51
C LEU A 611 -7.88 19.68 1.18
N GLU A 612 -6.92 18.75 1.14
CA GLU A 612 -5.53 19.03 0.78
C GLU A 612 -5.42 19.59 -0.65
N LYS A 613 -6.00 18.91 -1.65
CA LYS A 613 -6.03 19.36 -3.05
C LYS A 613 -6.70 20.71 -3.24
N THR A 614 -7.68 21.07 -2.41
CA THR A 614 -8.30 22.40 -2.43
C THR A 614 -7.35 23.46 -1.88
N MET A 615 -6.74 23.21 -0.73
CA MET A 615 -5.81 24.14 -0.08
C MET A 615 -4.56 24.41 -0.93
N SER A 616 -3.98 23.38 -1.54
CA SER A 616 -2.82 23.54 -2.45
C SER A 616 -3.16 24.43 -3.64
N ARG A 617 -4.31 24.20 -4.32
CA ARG A 617 -4.76 25.07 -5.42
C ARG A 617 -5.02 26.51 -4.98
N MET A 618 -5.61 26.71 -3.79
CA MET A 618 -5.85 28.04 -3.24
C MET A 618 -4.56 28.83 -3.00
N THR A 619 -3.43 28.15 -2.76
CA THR A 619 -2.12 28.80 -2.54
C THR A 619 -1.64 29.55 -3.80
N GLU A 620 -2.08 29.15 -4.99
CA GLU A 620 -1.71 29.79 -6.27
C GLU A 620 -2.61 30.97 -6.65
N THR A 621 -3.82 31.04 -6.09
CA THR A 621 -4.88 31.96 -6.57
C THR A 621 -5.37 32.98 -5.54
N VAL A 622 -5.22 32.70 -4.24
CA VAL A 622 -5.85 33.50 -3.17
C VAL A 622 -5.01 34.71 -2.81
N THR A 623 -5.69 35.85 -2.65
CA THR A 623 -5.12 37.14 -2.25
C THR A 623 -5.49 37.49 -0.80
N ALA A 624 -4.66 38.30 -0.13
CA ALA A 624 -4.89 38.70 1.27
C ALA A 624 -6.12 39.62 1.38
N GLY A 625 -6.80 39.58 2.53
CA GLY A 625 -8.06 40.31 2.76
C GLY A 625 -9.29 39.42 2.62
N ASP A 626 -10.38 39.97 2.13
CA ASP A 626 -11.68 39.28 2.04
C ASP A 626 -11.61 37.94 1.27
N ASP A 627 -10.80 37.86 0.23
CA ASP A 627 -10.60 36.63 -0.57
C ASP A 627 -9.99 35.49 0.28
N ALA A 628 -8.90 35.76 1.00
CA ALA A 628 -8.34 34.84 1.98
C ALA A 628 -9.35 34.48 3.09
N ALA A 629 -10.14 35.43 3.60
CA ALA A 629 -11.16 35.16 4.60
C ALA A 629 -12.26 34.21 4.08
N MET A 630 -12.69 34.39 2.83
CA MET A 630 -13.62 33.48 2.14
C MET A 630 -13.00 32.09 1.91
N ALA A 631 -11.74 32.03 1.48
CA ALA A 631 -11.00 30.78 1.29
C ALA A 631 -10.88 29.97 2.59
N MET A 632 -10.52 30.61 3.71
CA MET A 632 -10.52 29.96 5.03
C MET A 632 -11.91 29.43 5.39
N GLY A 633 -12.98 30.15 5.04
CA GLY A 633 -14.37 29.70 5.22
C GLY A 633 -14.72 28.44 4.42
N VAL A 634 -14.19 28.28 3.20
CA VAL A 634 -14.33 27.05 2.41
C VAL A 634 -13.57 25.89 3.05
N LEU A 635 -12.33 26.12 3.47
CA LEU A 635 -11.48 25.10 4.11
C LEU A 635 -12.08 24.62 5.44
N LEU A 636 -12.63 25.52 6.26
CA LEU A 636 -13.33 25.16 7.50
C LEU A 636 -14.53 24.23 7.25
N ARG A 637 -15.32 24.46 6.19
CA ARG A 637 -16.43 23.55 5.83
C ARG A 637 -15.93 22.18 5.39
N LYS A 638 -14.79 22.09 4.70
CA LYS A 638 -14.16 20.81 4.32
C LYS A 638 -13.57 20.06 5.52
N VAL A 639 -12.91 20.75 6.46
CA VAL A 639 -12.45 20.19 7.75
C VAL A 639 -13.61 19.65 8.57
N ALA A 640 -14.72 20.39 8.64
CA ALA A 640 -15.95 19.94 9.30
C ALA A 640 -16.57 18.72 8.60
N GLY A 641 -16.59 18.69 7.27
CA GLY A 641 -17.05 17.54 6.48
C GLY A 641 -16.25 16.27 6.74
N PHE A 642 -14.91 16.35 6.73
CA PHE A 642 -14.04 15.24 7.12
C PHE A 642 -14.33 14.77 8.56
N SER A 643 -14.41 15.72 9.50
CA SER A 643 -14.64 15.42 10.93
C SER A 643 -16.00 14.78 11.19
N GLY A 644 -17.03 15.17 10.43
CA GLY A 644 -18.36 14.55 10.44
C GLY A 644 -18.32 13.12 9.90
N LEU A 645 -17.73 12.91 8.72
CA LEU A 645 -17.59 11.58 8.12
C LEU A 645 -16.83 10.60 9.01
N VAL A 646 -15.79 11.06 9.72
CA VAL A 646 -15.08 10.26 10.73
C VAL A 646 -15.97 9.96 11.94
N HIS A 647 -16.79 10.91 12.41
CA HIS A 647 -17.67 10.68 13.56
C HIS A 647 -18.85 9.74 13.26
N GLU A 648 -19.35 9.76 12.02
CA GLU A 648 -20.48 8.95 11.56
C GLU A 648 -20.06 7.54 11.12
N ASN A 649 -18.97 7.41 10.34
CA ASN A 649 -18.62 6.15 9.68
C ASN A 649 -17.53 5.33 10.40
N MET A 650 -16.70 5.94 11.25
CA MET A 650 -15.62 5.21 11.93
C MET A 650 -16.18 4.41 13.11
N TYR A 651 -15.97 3.09 13.10
CA TYR A 651 -16.39 2.21 14.19
C TYR A 651 -15.68 2.60 15.51
N ARG A 652 -16.45 2.74 16.60
CA ARG A 652 -16.01 3.28 17.91
C ARG A 652 -15.16 2.31 18.76
N ALA A 653 -14.27 1.57 18.11
CA ALA A 653 -13.21 0.80 18.76
C ALA A 653 -12.10 1.72 19.30
N THR A 654 -11.09 1.11 19.92
CA THR A 654 -9.91 1.74 20.52
C THR A 654 -9.30 2.87 19.69
N GLY A 655 -9.18 2.70 18.37
CA GLY A 655 -8.58 3.72 17.49
C GLY A 655 -9.37 5.03 17.42
N TRP A 656 -10.71 4.97 17.39
CA TRP A 656 -11.58 6.14 17.41
C TRP A 656 -11.43 6.95 18.71
N ARG A 657 -11.11 6.28 19.82
CA ARG A 657 -10.89 6.90 21.13
C ARG A 657 -9.60 7.70 21.14
N PHE A 658 -8.50 7.17 20.61
CA PHE A 658 -7.24 7.92 20.46
C PHE A 658 -7.41 9.17 19.59
N LEU A 659 -8.12 9.06 18.45
CA LEU A 659 -8.44 10.20 17.60
C LEU A 659 -9.28 11.26 18.33
N THR A 660 -10.30 10.84 19.08
CA THR A 660 -11.18 11.72 19.86
C THR A 660 -10.45 12.40 21.02
N ILE A 661 -9.54 11.69 21.69
CA ILE A 661 -8.67 12.23 22.74
C ILE A 661 -7.71 13.27 22.14
N GLY A 662 -7.05 12.96 21.02
CA GLY A 662 -6.15 13.89 20.32
C GLY A 662 -6.85 15.20 19.95
N ARG A 663 -8.02 15.09 19.30
CA ARG A 663 -8.86 16.25 18.96
C ARG A 663 -9.25 17.07 20.19
N SER A 664 -9.75 16.41 21.24
CA SER A 664 -10.21 17.11 22.44
C SER A 664 -9.08 17.77 23.23
N LEU A 665 -7.92 17.12 23.32
CA LEU A 665 -6.73 17.66 23.99
C LEU A 665 -6.19 18.89 23.25
N GLU A 666 -6.13 18.84 21.92
CA GLU A 666 -5.71 19.98 21.12
C GLU A 666 -6.70 21.15 21.24
N ARG A 667 -8.03 20.91 21.14
CA ARG A 667 -9.01 22.00 21.28
C ARG A 667 -8.96 22.63 22.67
N ALA A 668 -8.85 21.82 23.72
CA ALA A 668 -8.73 22.32 25.09
C ALA A 668 -7.46 23.18 25.28
N ALA A 669 -6.31 22.73 24.78
CA ALA A 669 -5.05 23.46 24.87
C ALA A 669 -5.06 24.77 24.05
N THR A 670 -5.59 24.74 22.82
CA THR A 670 -5.71 25.94 21.96
C THR A 670 -6.72 26.93 22.52
N MET A 671 -7.83 26.48 23.10
CA MET A 671 -8.81 27.37 23.75
C MET A 671 -8.22 28.04 25.01
N ALA A 672 -7.42 27.31 25.79
CA ALA A 672 -6.71 27.88 26.94
C ALA A 672 -5.70 28.96 26.52
N ASP A 673 -4.98 28.77 25.41
CA ASP A 673 -4.08 29.78 24.83
C ASP A 673 -4.86 31.01 24.35
N LEU A 674 -5.92 30.79 23.56
CA LEU A 674 -6.79 31.83 23.01
C LEU A 674 -7.35 32.73 24.11
N LEU A 675 -7.88 32.14 25.18
CA LEU A 675 -8.38 32.90 26.32
C LEU A 675 -7.24 33.64 27.03
N ALA A 676 -6.09 32.98 27.28
CA ALA A 676 -4.95 33.63 27.94
C ALA A 676 -4.35 34.82 27.16
N THR A 677 -4.55 34.90 25.85
CA THR A 677 -4.17 36.05 25.02
C THR A 677 -5.28 37.10 24.98
N PHE A 678 -6.53 36.71 24.72
CA PHE A 678 -7.61 37.64 24.38
C PHE A 678 -8.53 38.04 25.55
N THR A 679 -8.41 37.41 26.73
CA THR A 679 -9.05 37.87 27.97
C THR A 679 -8.07 38.56 28.94
N ASP A 680 -6.79 38.67 28.59
CA ASP A 680 -5.80 39.43 29.37
C ASP A 680 -6.25 40.90 29.53
N PRO A 681 -6.20 41.51 30.73
CA PRO A 681 -6.59 42.91 30.93
C PRO A 681 -5.80 43.93 30.08
N ALA A 682 -4.63 43.55 29.55
CA ALA A 682 -3.85 44.37 28.62
C ALA A 682 -4.24 44.15 27.14
N ALA A 683 -5.16 43.26 26.83
CA ALA A 683 -5.58 42.96 25.47
C ALA A 683 -6.36 44.15 24.83
N PRO A 684 -6.27 44.36 23.50
CA PRO A 684 -7.00 45.42 22.81
C PRO A 684 -8.52 45.34 22.96
N THR A 685 -9.20 46.48 22.91
CA THR A 685 -10.68 46.54 22.81
C THR A 685 -11.19 45.65 21.66
N GLY A 686 -12.23 44.85 21.92
CA GLY A 686 -12.77 43.87 20.97
C GLY A 686 -12.15 42.47 21.05
N SER A 687 -11.12 42.25 21.88
CA SER A 687 -10.50 40.93 22.07
C SER A 687 -11.48 39.88 22.63
N LEU A 688 -12.40 40.27 23.50
CA LEU A 688 -13.43 39.38 24.05
C LEU A 688 -14.41 38.90 22.97
N ASP A 689 -14.89 39.80 22.10
CA ASP A 689 -15.75 39.45 20.97
C ASP A 689 -15.01 38.57 19.95
N LEU A 690 -13.73 38.84 19.72
CA LEU A 690 -12.86 38.03 18.87
C LEU A 690 -12.66 36.61 19.45
N ALA A 691 -12.47 36.47 20.76
CA ALA A 691 -12.38 35.16 21.42
C ALA A 691 -13.67 34.35 21.24
N ILE A 692 -14.84 35.01 21.34
CA ILE A 692 -16.15 34.39 21.07
C ILE A 692 -16.31 34.01 19.58
N GLU A 693 -15.85 34.83 18.64
CA GLU A 693 -15.87 34.57 17.19
C GLU A 693 -14.99 33.38 16.80
N ILE A 694 -13.74 33.36 17.26
CA ILE A 694 -12.80 32.24 17.01
C ILE A 694 -13.33 30.99 17.70
N GLY A 695 -13.83 31.12 18.93
CA GLY A 695 -14.50 30.07 19.70
C GLY A 695 -15.88 29.66 19.18
N ASP A 696 -16.31 30.13 17.99
CA ASP A 696 -17.53 29.69 17.29
C ASP A 696 -18.83 29.86 18.10
N SER A 697 -18.82 30.70 19.14
CA SER A 697 -19.83 30.70 20.20
C SER A 697 -20.68 31.98 20.23
N THR A 698 -20.61 32.83 19.18
CA THR A 698 -21.28 34.15 19.13
C THR A 698 -22.79 34.08 19.34
N MET A 699 -23.47 33.09 18.77
CA MET A 699 -24.92 32.94 18.96
C MET A 699 -25.25 32.42 20.36
N THR A 700 -24.47 31.47 20.88
CA THR A 700 -24.62 30.93 22.24
C THR A 700 -24.41 32.00 23.30
N HIS A 701 -23.37 32.83 23.13
CA HIS A 701 -23.07 33.96 24.02
C HIS A 701 -24.24 34.96 24.06
N ARG A 702 -24.69 35.42 22.88
CA ARG A 702 -25.83 36.36 22.76
C ARG A 702 -27.17 35.82 23.28
N GLN A 703 -27.32 34.51 23.39
CA GLN A 703 -28.53 33.87 23.96
C GLN A 703 -28.44 33.71 25.49
N ARG A 704 -27.23 33.48 26.03
CA ARG A 704 -27.01 33.13 27.44
C ARG A 704 -26.59 34.32 28.32
N TYR A 705 -25.97 35.34 27.72
CA TYR A 705 -25.51 36.56 28.40
C TYR A 705 -26.05 37.81 27.70
N ALA A 706 -25.80 38.98 28.28
CA ALA A 706 -26.13 40.26 27.64
C ALA A 706 -25.27 40.49 26.38
N VAL A 707 -25.70 41.43 25.53
CA VAL A 707 -25.07 41.74 24.22
C VAL A 707 -23.59 42.17 24.32
N VAL A 708 -23.13 42.62 25.49
CA VAL A 708 -21.75 43.06 25.72
C VAL A 708 -20.94 41.91 26.36
N ALA A 709 -19.82 41.54 25.74
CA ALA A 709 -18.90 40.56 26.29
C ALA A 709 -18.11 41.12 27.49
N SER A 710 -18.08 40.39 28.60
CA SER A 710 -17.18 40.59 29.74
C SER A 710 -16.27 39.39 29.95
N HIS A 711 -15.14 39.56 30.65
CA HIS A 711 -14.20 38.48 30.98
C HIS A 711 -14.93 37.25 31.54
N GLU A 712 -15.79 37.48 32.53
CA GLU A 712 -16.61 36.48 33.19
C GLU A 712 -17.48 35.71 32.19
N SER A 713 -18.19 36.41 31.30
CA SER A 713 -19.07 35.77 30.30
C SER A 713 -18.32 34.95 29.25
N VAL A 714 -17.10 35.35 28.89
CA VAL A 714 -16.26 34.64 27.91
C VAL A 714 -15.62 33.41 28.54
N VAL A 715 -15.04 33.55 29.73
CA VAL A 715 -14.40 32.45 30.45
C VAL A 715 -15.42 31.43 30.95
N ASP A 716 -16.60 31.85 31.42
CA ASP A 716 -17.68 30.91 31.75
C ASP A 716 -18.05 30.07 30.52
N LEU A 717 -18.29 30.71 29.38
CA LEU A 717 -18.74 30.04 28.15
C LEU A 717 -17.67 29.17 27.47
N LEU A 718 -16.39 29.57 27.48
CA LEU A 718 -15.31 28.93 26.71
C LEU A 718 -14.31 28.15 27.57
N ALA A 719 -14.33 28.28 28.90
CA ALA A 719 -13.54 27.44 29.79
C ALA A 719 -14.42 26.50 30.64
N LEU A 720 -15.44 27.03 31.33
CA LEU A 720 -16.15 26.32 32.39
C LEU A 720 -17.45 25.62 31.94
N ASP A 721 -18.09 26.07 30.85
CA ASP A 721 -19.39 25.55 30.41
C ASP A 721 -19.29 24.12 29.86
N ALA A 722 -19.47 23.13 30.74
CA ALA A 722 -19.42 21.71 30.40
C ALA A 722 -20.47 21.24 29.37
N GLN A 723 -21.38 22.11 28.92
CA GLN A 723 -22.33 21.84 27.84
C GLN A 723 -21.90 22.41 26.47
N ASN A 724 -20.92 23.32 26.43
CA ASN A 724 -20.44 23.92 25.17
C ASN A 724 -19.36 23.02 24.53
N PRO A 725 -19.54 22.51 23.30
CA PRO A 725 -18.55 21.69 22.59
C PRO A 725 -17.28 22.45 22.15
N ARG A 726 -17.13 23.71 22.56
CA ARG A 726 -15.93 24.53 22.43
C ARG A 726 -15.21 24.77 23.76
N ALA A 727 -15.81 24.43 24.90
CA ALA A 727 -15.27 24.73 26.21
C ALA A 727 -14.16 23.76 26.65
N ILE A 728 -13.20 24.26 27.43
CA ILE A 728 -12.10 23.46 28.00
C ILE A 728 -12.63 22.31 28.86
N LEU A 729 -13.57 22.58 29.78
CA LEU A 729 -14.12 21.56 30.68
C LEU A 729 -14.91 20.48 29.95
N PHE A 730 -15.65 20.83 28.89
CA PHE A 730 -16.31 19.85 28.01
C PHE A 730 -15.28 18.85 27.45
N HIS A 731 -14.16 19.34 26.92
CA HIS A 731 -13.13 18.48 26.35
C HIS A 731 -12.35 17.65 27.38
N LEU A 732 -12.11 18.17 28.59
CA LEU A 732 -11.54 17.38 29.69
C LEU A 732 -12.47 16.22 30.09
N ASN A 733 -13.77 16.45 30.12
CA ASN A 733 -14.78 15.40 30.39
C ASN A 733 -14.86 14.37 29.24
N GLU A 734 -14.75 14.81 27.98
CA GLU A 734 -14.67 13.91 26.82
C GLU A 734 -13.41 13.03 26.88
N ILE A 735 -12.22 13.61 27.15
CA ILE A 735 -10.97 12.85 27.28
C ILE A 735 -11.09 11.81 28.40
N LYS A 736 -11.66 12.18 29.55
CA LYS A 736 -11.94 11.26 30.66
C LYS A 736 -12.84 10.10 30.24
N THR A 737 -13.95 10.41 29.58
CA THR A 737 -14.90 9.41 29.08
C THR A 737 -14.21 8.42 28.13
N GLN A 738 -13.36 8.90 27.22
CA GLN A 738 -12.62 8.02 26.31
C GLN A 738 -11.49 7.24 27.00
N ALA A 739 -10.82 7.81 28.01
CA ALA A 739 -9.76 7.16 28.78
C ALA A 739 -10.27 5.96 29.58
N GLU A 740 -11.43 6.09 30.24
CA GLU A 740 -12.07 4.99 31.00
C GLU A 740 -12.31 3.76 30.12
N HIS A 741 -12.68 3.98 28.86
CA HIS A 741 -12.87 2.91 27.88
C HIS A 741 -11.57 2.26 27.38
N LEU A 742 -10.41 2.93 27.51
CA LEU A 742 -9.10 2.37 27.11
C LEU A 742 -8.51 1.42 28.16
N ARG A 743 -9.02 1.42 29.40
CA ARG A 743 -8.40 0.67 30.51
C ARG A 743 -8.44 -0.85 30.29
N PRO A 744 -7.29 -1.55 30.27
CA PRO A 744 -7.27 -3.01 30.28
C PRO A 744 -7.95 -3.54 31.54
N GLY A 745 -8.94 -4.43 31.39
CA GLY A 745 -9.73 -4.97 32.51
C GLY A 745 -10.96 -4.13 32.92
N GLY A 746 -11.26 -3.02 32.23
CA GLY A 746 -12.44 -2.20 32.50
C GLY A 746 -12.35 -1.35 33.77
N THR A 747 -13.49 -0.91 34.30
CA THR A 747 -13.57 0.09 35.38
C THR A 747 -12.94 -0.34 36.71
N ASP A 748 -12.78 -1.65 36.93
CA ASP A 748 -12.32 -2.22 38.19
C ASP A 748 -10.79 -2.35 38.26
N ALA A 749 -10.11 -2.18 37.12
CA ALA A 749 -8.65 -2.15 37.06
C ALA A 749 -8.08 -0.81 37.58
N PRO A 750 -6.86 -0.80 38.16
CA PRO A 750 -6.23 0.40 38.71
C PRO A 750 -5.94 1.44 37.62
N LEU A 751 -6.05 2.73 37.99
CA LEU A 751 -5.81 3.85 37.09
C LEU A 751 -4.36 3.88 36.57
N SER A 752 -4.22 4.03 35.25
CA SER A 752 -2.94 4.30 34.59
C SER A 752 -2.28 5.61 35.06
N ALA A 753 -1.02 5.84 34.69
CA ALA A 753 -0.37 7.14 34.92
C ALA A 753 -1.13 8.28 34.20
N PHE A 754 -1.54 8.04 32.95
CA PHE A 754 -2.39 8.95 32.17
C PHE A 754 -3.70 9.29 32.90
N GLU A 755 -4.48 8.29 33.32
CA GLU A 755 -5.78 8.52 33.97
C GLU A 755 -5.66 9.26 35.31
N ARG A 756 -4.60 9.00 36.08
CA ARG A 756 -4.33 9.74 37.34
C ARG A 756 -4.02 11.21 37.07
N SER A 757 -3.18 11.50 36.08
CA SER A 757 -2.88 12.87 35.66
C SER A 757 -4.13 13.58 35.12
N LEU A 758 -4.88 12.91 34.24
CA LEU A 758 -6.14 13.41 33.68
C LEU A 758 -7.19 13.71 34.75
N LEU A 759 -7.36 12.83 35.73
CA LEU A 759 -8.27 13.06 36.86
C LEU A 759 -7.84 14.28 37.69
N ALA A 760 -6.55 14.47 37.93
CA ALA A 760 -6.03 15.64 38.65
C ALA A 760 -6.29 16.95 37.87
N VAL A 761 -6.03 16.98 36.56
CA VAL A 761 -6.27 18.15 35.69
C VAL A 761 -7.77 18.46 35.56
N GLN A 762 -8.60 17.44 35.31
CA GLN A 762 -10.06 17.59 35.20
C GLN A 762 -10.68 18.04 36.53
N THR A 763 -10.22 17.52 37.67
CA THR A 763 -10.67 17.97 39.00
C THR A 763 -10.28 19.43 39.24
N ARG A 764 -9.03 19.82 38.94
CA ARG A 764 -8.57 21.21 39.06
C ARG A 764 -9.40 22.15 38.19
N ALA A 765 -9.63 21.80 36.94
CA ALA A 765 -10.46 22.58 36.01
C ALA A 765 -11.93 22.70 36.45
N THR A 766 -12.48 21.67 37.12
CA THR A 766 -13.84 21.69 37.68
C THR A 766 -13.95 22.57 38.94
N LEU A 767 -12.84 22.74 39.67
CA LEU A 767 -12.78 23.53 40.90
C LEU A 767 -12.41 25.01 40.68
N TYR A 768 -11.95 25.39 39.49
CA TYR A 768 -11.63 26.78 39.19
C TYR A 768 -12.87 27.68 39.22
N SER A 769 -12.75 28.80 39.92
CA SER A 769 -13.65 29.94 39.79
C SER A 769 -13.22 30.82 38.60
N LEU A 770 -14.08 31.78 38.25
CA LEU A 770 -13.76 32.81 37.24
C LEU A 770 -12.57 33.70 37.63
N GLN A 771 -12.17 33.73 38.90
CA GLN A 771 -11.00 34.47 39.38
C GLN A 771 -9.69 33.69 39.24
N ASP A 772 -9.76 32.35 39.23
CA ASP A 772 -8.60 31.47 39.07
C ASP A 772 -8.19 31.32 37.58
N LEU A 773 -9.07 31.72 36.67
CA LEU A 773 -8.88 31.67 35.21
C LEU A 773 -8.52 33.04 34.63
N ASP A 774 -7.55 33.70 35.24
CA ASP A 774 -6.83 34.80 34.61
C ASP A 774 -5.84 34.28 33.55
N ALA A 775 -5.11 35.19 32.89
CA ALA A 775 -4.15 34.84 31.86
C ALA A 775 -2.99 33.92 32.34
N ALA A 776 -2.65 33.94 33.64
CA ALA A 776 -1.64 33.04 34.21
C ALA A 776 -2.24 31.66 34.52
N GLY A 777 -3.44 31.61 35.10
CA GLY A 777 -4.19 30.39 35.36
C GLY A 777 -4.51 29.60 34.09
N LEU A 778 -4.92 30.31 33.02
CA LEU A 778 -5.17 29.73 31.70
C LEU A 778 -3.90 29.17 31.04
N ARG A 779 -2.75 29.88 31.13
CA ARG A 779 -1.44 29.36 30.67
C ARG A 779 -0.99 28.15 31.48
N SER A 780 -1.24 28.13 32.80
CA SER A 780 -0.97 26.95 33.65
C SER A 780 -1.83 25.75 33.24
N LEU A 781 -3.13 25.96 33.06
CA LEU A 781 -4.07 24.92 32.63
C LEU A 781 -3.71 24.37 31.24
N ARG A 782 -3.26 25.23 30.31
CA ARG A 782 -2.71 24.81 29.02
C ARG A 782 -1.49 23.90 29.20
N GLY A 783 -0.57 24.26 30.09
CA GLY A 783 0.60 23.44 30.44
C GLY A 783 0.21 22.07 30.99
N ASP A 784 -0.76 22.04 31.93
CA ASP A 784 -1.34 20.81 32.47
C ASP A 784 -1.94 19.91 31.37
N ILE A 785 -2.75 20.48 30.46
CA ILE A 785 -3.39 19.78 29.34
C ILE A 785 -2.33 19.21 28.38
N LEU A 786 -1.29 19.96 28.06
CA LEU A 786 -0.19 19.47 27.22
C LEU A 786 0.61 18.36 27.92
N GLY A 787 0.75 18.40 29.25
CA GLY A 787 1.33 17.32 30.05
C GLY A 787 0.57 15.98 29.91
N LEU A 788 -0.75 16.02 29.70
CA LEU A 788 -1.55 14.81 29.43
C LEU A 788 -1.13 14.11 28.13
N SER A 789 -0.58 14.84 27.15
CA SER A 789 -0.03 14.24 25.93
C SER A 789 1.16 13.34 26.22
N VAL A 790 2.04 13.75 27.15
CA VAL A 790 3.23 12.97 27.53
C VAL A 790 2.79 11.71 28.28
N ALA A 791 1.92 11.86 29.27
CA ALA A 791 1.42 10.74 30.07
C ALA A 791 0.62 9.72 29.23
N LEU A 792 -0.11 10.15 28.19
CA LEU A 792 -0.77 9.26 27.23
C LEU A 792 0.24 8.47 26.39
N THR A 793 1.29 9.13 25.90
CA THR A 793 2.34 8.48 25.11
C THR A 793 3.05 7.42 25.93
N GLU A 794 3.48 7.74 27.15
CA GLU A 794 4.13 6.80 28.07
C GLU A 794 3.24 5.62 28.47
N ALA A 795 1.92 5.83 28.57
CA ALA A 795 1.00 4.79 29.02
C ALA A 795 0.56 3.80 27.91
N TYR A 796 0.59 4.20 26.63
CA TYR A 796 -0.02 3.41 25.55
C TYR A 796 0.75 3.35 24.22
N LEU A 797 1.69 4.27 23.95
CA LEU A 797 2.24 4.46 22.60
C LEU A 797 3.71 4.05 22.43
N LEU A 798 4.46 3.90 23.53
CA LEU A 798 5.85 3.41 23.54
C LEU A 798 5.95 1.88 23.40
#